data_AF-A0A8B6DET4-F1
#
_entry.id   AF-A0A8B6DET4-F1
#
_cell.length_a   1.000
_cell.length_b   1.000
_cell.length_c   1.000
_cell.angle_alpha   90.00
_cell.angle_beta   90.00
_cell.angle_gamma   90.00
#
_symmetry.space_group_name_H-M   'P 1'
#
loop_
_entity.id
_entity.type
_entity.pdbx_description
1 polymer ?
#
loop_
_entity_poly.entity_id
_entity_poly.type
_entity_poly.pdbx_seq_one_letter_code
_entity_poly.pdbx_strand_id
1 'polypeptide(L)'
;MTAIGILTLNWKIENNRSTSHEIISLIKCIQKHHGIRINFDWTPGHADVRGNEIADKLAKEAAKEANQIQKEAHITVTKQDIKTAARILVNKKWQHRWDNSDTGRFYYNFHQTVSNKSTFNYPDHKTAKIIRNLRSGYYLKNYQNKINQNIDPKCECGQLETVEHYLLFCENYEEARQKLIHEIYFNTGSLHIDLELLLSIEKNDNVSVSNETLMRLLGDFICESRRMNSSFEGLILLLGEGDFSFSVAMVKFLSKQYRKLMVSTSFETEESIQKHKTALENIDLLKEHGVTVYLATDATKVHTDPRFKNVKFDRIIFNFPHSGGKSNHKKNRKLLSDFFCSAENIITDEGQILMTLCKGQGGTPADKPMRAWHDSWQVVSMAANAGLILKHVWPFVVNDFEEYSSTGFRSQDKGFNTERAITHVFQKGEIIPLPTESISLALIKSEYLNRRIVRNLFKEDNHPVSQVYKHLESNIAEHFSIELIPAPAPVLEEVPGSLKELLVVINGEMPNSKYFENFELRFYRTEKCSEFDGKQTFEVSAVTIYDFQNIDGQGKLSNENSCQSKGEITYKQQEGEVTECQAGVYAVQKMSGCHLRFSLLEHLPFLFNKIADSNHETAGNVNEINDELENLHCDQFSDSDRQIKDKLPLLYLMTGQVFRPCEINPFTCPVKSEMLGVFSFKSGEICKSEDISSSFKKITSCLDASFPGLKISYDALENFDTDLPGLNEIGSIQVDFDCPSEIRDRTIGHLWFYKKHSNKNMVNCLVFVLDLNLLTLAAFRLPHVELLFSNNLDFSKQCTIRGDNSFEYSPVSLFPVMFDHDMSFWENEKKDFDEYTFFDVIRGVAKDSVMSVKLIDTYVCDITGRKSRCYRLQFQSHDKVLSYDTSWKLQSKIRLEVARELEITLR
;
A
#
# COMPACT_ATOMS: atom_id res chain seq x y z
N MET A 1 20.41 8.57 -50.89
CA MET A 1 19.21 9.42 -51.05
C MET A 1 19.41 10.64 -50.20
N THR A 2 19.30 11.84 -50.77
CA THR A 2 19.39 13.09 -50.01
C THR A 2 17.97 13.49 -49.62
N ALA A 3 17.60 13.29 -48.36
CA ALA A 3 16.31 13.73 -47.83
C ALA A 3 16.47 15.15 -47.29
N ILE A 4 15.65 16.09 -47.79
CA ILE A 4 15.57 17.45 -47.28
C ILE A 4 14.29 17.54 -46.45
N GLY A 5 14.43 17.70 -45.13
CA GLY A 5 13.32 17.95 -44.21
C GLY A 5 13.27 19.41 -43.83
N ILE A 6 12.10 20.03 -43.91
CA ILE A 6 11.88 21.42 -43.45
C ILE A 6 11.15 21.36 -42.12
N LEU A 7 11.73 21.98 -41.09
CA LEU A 7 11.19 22.02 -39.74
C LEU A 7 10.88 23.48 -39.39
N THR A 8 9.61 23.81 -39.18
CA THR A 8 9.17 25.18 -38.88
C THR A 8 8.98 25.34 -37.38
N LEU A 9 9.79 26.20 -36.75
CA LEU A 9 9.72 26.46 -35.31
C LEU A 9 9.16 27.87 -35.05
N ASN A 10 8.13 27.97 -34.23
CA ASN A 10 7.47 29.23 -33.90
C ASN A 10 8.11 29.83 -32.64
N TRP A 11 8.81 30.96 -32.77
CA TRP A 11 9.81 31.43 -31.79
C TRP A 11 9.30 32.46 -30.76
N LYS A 12 8.01 32.41 -30.38
CA LYS A 12 7.40 33.42 -29.50
C LYS A 12 7.24 33.02 -28.02
N ILE A 13 7.92 31.98 -27.53
CA ILE A 13 7.84 31.59 -26.11
C ILE A 13 9.25 31.32 -25.56
N GLU A 14 9.63 32.05 -24.52
CA GLU A 14 10.99 32.14 -23.92
C GLU A 14 11.55 30.84 -23.29
N ASN A 15 10.94 29.67 -23.48
CA ASN A 15 11.29 28.45 -22.71
C ASN A 15 11.66 27.21 -23.54
N ASN A 16 12.26 27.35 -24.73
CA ASN A 16 12.66 26.20 -25.57
C ASN A 16 14.13 25.78 -25.43
N ARG A 17 14.74 25.94 -24.24
CA ARG A 17 16.07 25.37 -23.96
C ARG A 17 16.06 23.83 -23.97
N SER A 18 14.98 23.17 -23.54
CA SER A 18 14.87 21.70 -23.51
C SER A 18 14.73 21.10 -24.91
N THR A 19 13.81 21.63 -25.73
CA THR A 19 13.53 21.14 -27.09
C THR A 19 14.75 21.27 -28.01
N SER A 20 15.53 22.35 -27.84
CA SER A 20 16.80 22.53 -28.54
C SER A 20 17.85 21.49 -28.13
N HIS A 21 17.90 21.11 -26.85
CA HIS A 21 18.79 20.05 -26.35
C HIS A 21 18.35 18.65 -26.81
N GLU A 22 17.06 18.37 -26.87
CA GLU A 22 16.50 17.12 -27.40
C GLU A 22 16.82 16.95 -28.88
N ILE A 23 16.61 18.00 -29.68
CA ILE A 23 16.92 17.99 -31.11
C ILE A 23 18.43 17.78 -31.32
N ILE A 24 19.29 18.51 -30.60
CA ILE A 24 20.76 18.33 -30.68
C ILE A 24 21.18 16.92 -30.25
N SER A 25 20.51 16.33 -29.24
CA SER A 25 20.81 14.98 -28.75
C SER A 25 20.39 13.91 -29.76
N LEU A 26 19.23 14.05 -30.39
CA LEU A 26 18.79 13.18 -31.49
C LEU A 26 19.73 13.27 -32.70
N ILE A 27 20.15 14.48 -33.09
CA ILE A 27 21.10 14.68 -34.20
C ILE A 27 22.44 14.00 -33.90
N LYS A 28 22.97 14.15 -32.69
CA LYS A 28 24.21 13.47 -32.25
C LYS A 28 24.05 11.95 -32.25
N CYS A 29 22.89 11.43 -31.85
CA CYS A 29 22.59 10.01 -31.87
C CYS A 29 22.58 9.45 -33.30
N ILE A 30 21.92 10.15 -34.24
CA ILE A 30 21.83 9.75 -35.64
C ILE A 30 23.21 9.79 -36.32
N GLN A 31 24.02 10.83 -36.07
CA GLN A 31 25.39 10.91 -36.59
C GLN A 31 26.28 9.77 -36.07
N LYS A 32 26.14 9.40 -34.79
CA LYS A 32 26.96 8.37 -34.13
C LYS A 32 26.59 6.95 -34.52
N HIS A 33 25.30 6.64 -34.64
CA HIS A 33 24.81 5.28 -34.85
C HIS A 33 24.54 4.92 -36.32
N HIS A 34 24.32 5.91 -37.19
CA HIS A 34 23.94 5.64 -38.59
C HIS A 34 24.89 6.25 -39.64
N GLY A 35 25.95 6.97 -39.24
CA GLY A 35 26.98 7.49 -40.15
C GLY A 35 26.49 8.56 -41.14
N ILE A 36 25.33 9.16 -40.90
CA ILE A 36 24.69 10.14 -41.80
C ILE A 36 25.25 11.54 -41.53
N ARG A 37 25.73 12.21 -42.58
CA ARG A 37 26.24 13.60 -42.52
C ARG A 37 25.07 14.58 -42.68
N ILE A 38 24.80 15.38 -41.65
CA ILE A 38 23.68 16.34 -41.61
C ILE A 38 24.25 17.76 -41.67
N ASN A 39 23.77 18.58 -42.61
CA ASN A 39 24.11 19.99 -42.76
C ASN A 39 22.89 20.87 -42.44
N PHE A 40 23.11 22.02 -41.78
CA PHE A 40 22.06 23.00 -41.47
C PHE A 40 22.21 24.22 -42.37
N ASP A 41 21.14 24.55 -43.09
CA ASP A 41 21.00 25.82 -43.81
C ASP A 41 19.79 26.56 -43.28
N TRP A 42 19.97 27.83 -42.94
CA TRP A 42 18.91 28.67 -42.38
C TRP A 42 18.24 29.49 -43.48
N THR A 43 16.91 29.47 -43.52
CA THR A 43 16.11 30.34 -44.41
C THR A 43 15.08 31.14 -43.60
N PRO A 44 15.07 32.48 -43.69
CA PRO A 44 14.10 33.32 -42.98
C PRO A 44 12.67 33.11 -43.50
N GLY A 45 11.70 32.99 -42.60
CA GLY A 45 10.29 32.71 -42.91
C GLY A 45 9.52 33.87 -43.58
N HIS A 46 10.09 35.08 -43.65
CA HIS A 46 9.48 36.27 -44.24
C HIS A 46 10.47 36.98 -45.20
N ALA A 47 10.90 36.28 -46.24
CA ALA A 47 11.90 36.78 -47.20
C ALA A 47 11.36 36.91 -48.63
N ASP A 48 10.09 37.30 -48.81
CA ASP A 48 9.43 37.47 -50.12
C ASP A 48 9.65 36.28 -51.07
N VAL A 49 9.72 35.07 -50.51
CA VAL A 49 9.90 33.85 -51.30
C VAL A 49 8.55 33.50 -51.90
N ARG A 50 8.38 33.88 -53.17
CA ARG A 50 7.14 33.77 -53.94
C ARG A 50 6.41 32.42 -53.80
N GLY A 51 7.15 31.31 -53.69
CA GLY A 51 6.55 29.97 -53.50
C GLY A 51 5.87 29.78 -52.14
N ASN A 52 6.44 30.31 -51.06
CA ASN A 52 5.88 30.21 -49.71
C ASN A 52 4.66 31.11 -49.54
N GLU A 53 4.70 32.32 -50.13
CA GLU A 53 3.56 33.25 -50.19
C GLU A 53 2.35 32.60 -50.89
N ILE A 54 2.58 31.87 -51.99
CA ILE A 54 1.52 31.15 -52.72
C ILE A 54 0.94 30.01 -51.88
N ALA A 55 1.79 29.23 -51.20
CA ALA A 55 1.34 28.13 -50.34
C ALA A 55 0.48 28.63 -49.16
N ASP A 56 0.91 29.70 -48.49
CA ASP A 56 0.18 30.29 -47.36
C ASP A 56 -1.15 30.93 -47.80
N LYS A 57 -1.17 31.54 -49.00
CA LYS A 57 -2.40 32.07 -49.60
C LYS A 57 -3.41 30.95 -49.91
N LEU A 58 -2.98 29.86 -50.55
CA LEU A 58 -3.85 28.73 -50.92
C LEU A 58 -4.43 28.02 -49.68
N ALA A 59 -3.64 27.87 -48.62
CA ALA A 59 -4.12 27.31 -47.35
C ALA A 59 -5.22 28.17 -46.71
N LYS A 60 -5.08 29.51 -46.76
CA LYS A 60 -6.10 30.44 -46.24
C LYS A 60 -7.38 30.46 -47.08
N GLU A 61 -7.26 30.28 -48.40
CA GLU A 61 -8.41 30.21 -49.31
C GLU A 61 -9.21 28.92 -49.09
N ALA A 62 -8.55 27.77 -48.98
CA ALA A 62 -9.20 26.48 -48.68
C ALA A 62 -9.94 26.49 -47.33
N ALA A 63 -9.36 27.14 -46.31
CA ALA A 63 -10.01 27.26 -45.00
C ALA A 63 -11.28 28.16 -45.02
N LYS A 64 -11.35 29.14 -45.93
CA LYS A 64 -12.56 29.96 -46.10
C LYS A 64 -13.67 29.22 -46.84
N GLU A 65 -13.30 28.42 -47.84
CA GLU A 65 -14.24 27.63 -48.64
C GLU A 65 -14.90 26.52 -47.80
N ALA A 66 -14.13 25.85 -46.93
CA ALA A 66 -14.64 24.86 -45.98
C ALA A 66 -15.68 25.45 -45.00
N ASN A 67 -15.49 26.69 -44.55
CA ASN A 67 -16.43 27.39 -43.66
C ASN A 67 -17.73 27.83 -44.37
N GLN A 68 -17.72 28.00 -45.69
CA GLN A 68 -18.93 28.30 -46.46
C GLN A 68 -19.80 27.07 -46.69
N ILE A 69 -19.18 25.89 -46.91
CA ILE A 69 -19.87 24.60 -47.11
C ILE A 69 -20.58 24.13 -45.83
N GLN A 70 -20.06 24.50 -44.65
CA GLN A 70 -20.67 24.15 -43.36
C GLN A 70 -21.96 24.90 -43.00
N LYS A 71 -22.35 25.96 -43.74
CA LYS A 71 -23.55 26.75 -43.42
C LYS A 71 -24.87 26.12 -43.88
N GLU A 72 -24.86 25.10 -44.73
CA GLU A 72 -26.08 24.45 -45.24
C GLU A 72 -26.39 23.07 -44.61
N ALA A 73 -25.53 22.57 -43.72
CA ALA A 73 -25.78 21.32 -43.00
C ALA A 73 -26.49 21.56 -41.67
N HIS A 74 -27.55 20.79 -41.40
CA HIS A 74 -28.32 20.80 -40.16
C HIS A 74 -27.43 20.87 -38.91
N ILE A 75 -27.66 21.88 -38.07
CA ILE A 75 -27.00 22.03 -36.76
C ILE A 75 -27.31 20.79 -35.92
N THR A 76 -26.37 19.86 -35.84
CA THR A 76 -26.47 18.66 -35.01
C THR A 76 -25.96 19.03 -33.63
N VAL A 77 -26.86 19.16 -32.66
CA VAL A 77 -26.51 19.38 -31.26
C VAL A 77 -25.76 18.15 -30.76
N THR A 78 -24.50 18.32 -30.34
CA THR A 78 -23.67 17.21 -29.86
C THR A 78 -23.99 16.85 -28.41
N LYS A 79 -23.62 15.64 -27.98
CA LYS A 79 -23.69 15.24 -26.55
C LYS A 79 -22.90 16.20 -25.65
N GLN A 80 -21.83 16.80 -26.17
CA GLN A 80 -21.03 17.79 -25.44
C GLN A 80 -21.77 19.12 -25.29
N ASP A 81 -22.53 19.56 -26.29
CA ASP A 81 -23.37 20.75 -26.21
C ASP A 81 -24.46 20.56 -25.15
N ILE A 82 -25.10 19.38 -25.11
CA ILE A 82 -26.10 19.04 -24.09
C ILE A 82 -25.47 18.99 -22.70
N LYS A 83 -24.32 18.31 -22.53
CA LYS A 83 -23.60 18.28 -21.24
C LYS A 83 -23.20 19.68 -20.78
N THR A 84 -22.73 20.52 -21.69
CA THR A 84 -22.33 21.90 -21.41
C THR A 84 -23.53 22.74 -21.01
N ALA A 85 -24.64 22.66 -21.75
CA ALA A 85 -25.89 23.34 -21.42
C ALA A 85 -26.46 22.88 -20.08
N ALA A 86 -26.48 21.57 -19.81
CA ALA A 86 -26.93 21.01 -18.54
C ALA A 86 -26.05 21.49 -17.38
N ARG A 87 -24.72 21.50 -17.54
CA ARG A 87 -23.78 22.01 -16.52
C ARG A 87 -24.02 23.49 -16.24
N ILE A 88 -24.22 24.31 -17.28
CA ILE A 88 -24.55 25.74 -17.14
C ILE A 88 -25.85 25.90 -16.35
N LEU A 89 -26.91 25.15 -16.70
CA LEU A 89 -28.20 25.22 -16.02
C LEU A 89 -28.13 24.77 -14.56
N VAL A 90 -27.43 23.67 -14.27
CA VAL A 90 -27.23 23.15 -12.91
C VAL A 90 -26.44 24.15 -12.07
N ASN A 91 -25.33 24.68 -12.58
CA ASN A 91 -24.55 25.69 -11.87
C ASN A 91 -25.37 26.95 -11.61
N LYS A 92 -26.17 27.40 -12.58
CA LYS A 92 -27.07 28.56 -12.39
C LYS A 92 -28.11 28.29 -11.30
N LYS A 93 -28.71 27.10 -11.26
CA LYS A 93 -29.64 26.69 -10.20
C LYS A 93 -28.95 26.53 -8.84
N TRP A 94 -27.70 26.08 -8.80
CA TRP A 94 -26.94 25.95 -7.56
C TRP A 94 -26.52 27.32 -7.03
N GLN A 95 -26.00 28.20 -7.89
CA GLN A 95 -25.69 29.58 -7.56
C GLN A 95 -26.91 30.32 -7.00
N HIS A 96 -28.06 30.23 -7.67
CA HIS A 96 -29.30 30.83 -7.17
C HIS A 96 -29.69 30.30 -5.78
N ARG A 97 -29.54 28.99 -5.53
CA ARG A 97 -29.79 28.43 -4.18
C ARG A 97 -28.76 28.89 -3.15
N TRP A 98 -27.51 29.10 -3.58
CA TRP A 98 -26.44 29.56 -2.72
C TRP A 98 -26.64 31.03 -2.29
N ASP A 99 -26.97 31.89 -3.25
CA ASP A 99 -27.24 33.33 -3.04
C ASP A 99 -28.45 33.58 -2.13
N ASN A 100 -29.46 32.70 -2.19
CA ASN A 100 -30.75 32.89 -1.51
C ASN A 100 -31.00 31.95 -0.31
N SER A 101 -30.03 31.12 0.07
CA SER A 101 -30.21 30.22 1.23
C SER A 101 -30.11 31.02 2.54
N ASP A 102 -30.64 30.54 3.65
CA ASP A 102 -30.44 31.17 4.98
C ASP A 102 -29.27 30.56 5.78
N THR A 103 -28.69 29.46 5.29
CA THR A 103 -27.68 28.66 6.00
C THR A 103 -26.28 28.80 5.40
N GLY A 104 -25.25 28.87 6.23
CA GLY A 104 -23.86 28.98 5.76
C GLY A 104 -23.44 30.41 5.38
N ARG A 105 -24.13 31.43 5.90
CA ARG A 105 -23.87 32.85 5.57
C ARG A 105 -22.48 33.33 5.93
N PHE A 106 -21.89 32.81 7.00
CA PHE A 106 -20.51 33.11 7.34
C PHE A 106 -19.54 32.63 6.24
N TYR A 107 -19.74 31.43 5.69
CA TYR A 107 -18.93 30.90 4.58
C TYR A 107 -19.18 31.66 3.27
N TYR A 108 -20.42 32.09 3.03
CA TYR A 108 -20.80 32.90 1.85
C TYR A 108 -20.02 34.22 1.75
N ASN A 109 -19.68 34.84 2.87
CA ASN A 109 -18.86 36.06 2.89
C ASN A 109 -17.49 35.87 2.21
N PHE A 110 -16.94 34.65 2.20
CA PHE A 110 -15.62 34.34 1.65
C PHE A 110 -15.67 33.53 0.34
N HIS A 111 -16.87 33.09 -0.05
CA HIS A 111 -17.09 32.21 -1.20
C HIS A 111 -18.49 32.41 -1.76
N GLN A 112 -18.63 33.44 -2.60
CA GLN A 112 -19.91 33.82 -3.17
C GLN A 112 -20.24 33.00 -4.42
N THR A 113 -19.24 32.48 -5.15
CA THR A 113 -19.47 31.70 -6.38
C THR A 113 -19.44 30.19 -6.14
N VAL A 114 -20.37 29.42 -6.70
CA VAL A 114 -20.35 27.96 -6.59
C VAL A 114 -19.31 27.34 -7.55
N SER A 115 -18.49 26.41 -7.06
CA SER A 115 -17.43 25.78 -7.85
C SER A 115 -17.38 24.27 -7.64
N ASN A 116 -17.05 23.54 -8.72
CA ASN A 116 -16.87 22.08 -8.73
C ASN A 116 -15.39 21.66 -8.62
N LYS A 117 -14.45 22.60 -8.50
CA LYS A 117 -13.02 22.30 -8.35
C LYS A 117 -12.66 22.33 -6.87
N SER A 118 -12.03 21.26 -6.36
CA SER A 118 -11.31 21.32 -5.09
C SER A 118 -10.13 22.28 -5.27
N THR A 119 -10.22 23.47 -4.69
CA THR A 119 -9.39 24.60 -5.10
C THR A 119 -8.01 24.69 -4.45
N PHE A 120 -7.62 23.80 -3.54
CA PHE A 120 -6.35 23.94 -2.80
C PHE A 120 -5.65 22.63 -2.46
N ASN A 121 -4.33 22.63 -2.62
CA ASN A 121 -3.42 21.65 -2.02
C ASN A 121 -3.09 22.09 -0.59
N TYR A 122 -3.53 21.32 0.40
CA TYR A 122 -3.21 21.56 1.80
C TYR A 122 -1.97 20.74 2.20
N PRO A 123 -1.11 21.24 3.09
CA PRO A 123 0.08 20.51 3.54
C PRO A 123 -0.27 19.21 4.29
N ASP A 124 -1.39 19.17 5.01
CA ASP A 124 -1.90 17.97 5.68
C ASP A 124 -3.43 18.02 5.90
N HIS A 125 -4.02 16.85 6.14
CA HIS A 125 -5.48 16.71 6.30
C HIS A 125 -6.03 17.40 7.55
N LYS A 126 -5.26 17.48 8.64
CA LYS A 126 -5.69 18.13 9.88
C LYS A 126 -5.78 19.64 9.68
N THR A 127 -4.77 20.26 9.08
CA THR A 127 -4.77 21.69 8.72
C THR A 127 -5.89 22.02 7.75
N ALA A 128 -6.11 21.18 6.72
CA ALA A 128 -7.24 21.34 5.79
C ALA A 128 -8.60 21.36 6.50
N LYS A 129 -8.81 20.42 7.44
CA LYS A 129 -10.03 20.33 8.23
C LYS A 129 -10.23 21.58 9.10
N ILE A 130 -9.18 22.06 9.77
CA ILE A 130 -9.26 23.25 10.63
C ILE A 130 -9.60 24.49 9.80
N ILE A 131 -8.91 24.73 8.67
CA ILE A 131 -9.17 25.88 7.80
C ILE A 131 -10.59 25.86 7.25
N ARG A 132 -11.10 24.71 6.81
CA ARG A 132 -12.50 24.56 6.36
C ARG A 132 -13.49 24.90 7.48
N ASN A 133 -13.21 24.46 8.70
CA ASN A 133 -14.06 24.76 9.84
C ASN A 133 -13.97 26.23 10.27
N LEU A 134 -12.81 26.87 10.16
CA LEU A 134 -12.66 28.31 10.38
C LEU A 134 -13.47 29.11 9.36
N ARG A 135 -13.39 28.76 8.07
CA ARG A 135 -14.20 29.37 6.99
C ARG A 135 -15.70 29.18 7.19
N SER A 136 -16.09 28.06 7.79
CA SER A 136 -17.50 27.77 8.07
C SER A 136 -17.96 28.36 9.42
N GLY A 137 -17.02 28.82 10.26
CA GLY A 137 -17.28 29.35 11.60
C GLY A 137 -17.53 28.29 12.67
N TYR A 138 -17.23 27.01 12.40
CA TYR A 138 -17.74 25.87 13.16
C TYR A 138 -16.81 25.27 14.24
N TYR A 139 -15.64 25.88 14.49
CA TYR A 139 -14.61 25.24 15.32
C TYR A 139 -14.42 25.82 16.73
N LEU A 140 -14.76 27.09 16.96
CA LEU A 140 -14.40 27.82 18.19
C LEU A 140 -15.53 27.81 19.23
N LYS A 141 -15.20 28.06 20.50
CA LYS A 141 -16.10 27.90 21.66
C LYS A 141 -17.41 28.67 21.51
N ASN A 142 -17.39 29.86 20.91
CA ASN A 142 -18.61 30.65 20.67
C ASN A 142 -19.62 29.92 19.77
N TYR A 143 -19.15 29.18 18.76
CA TYR A 143 -20.03 28.37 17.93
C TYR A 143 -20.42 27.06 18.63
N GLN A 144 -19.46 26.39 19.28
CA GLN A 144 -19.72 25.16 20.02
C GLN A 144 -20.78 25.35 21.12
N ASN A 145 -20.79 26.51 21.80
CA ASN A 145 -21.80 26.87 22.79
C ASN A 145 -23.22 26.94 22.19
N LYS A 146 -23.37 27.38 20.93
CA LYS A 146 -24.68 27.41 20.24
C LYS A 146 -25.25 26.02 20.00
N ILE A 147 -24.38 25.01 19.88
CA ILE A 147 -24.76 23.60 19.72
C ILE A 147 -24.90 22.91 21.09
N ASN A 148 -24.03 23.25 22.04
CA ASN A 148 -23.98 22.68 23.37
C ASN A 148 -23.79 23.79 24.41
N GLN A 149 -24.87 24.16 25.09
CA GLN A 149 -24.91 25.27 26.05
C GLN A 149 -24.00 25.07 27.28
N ASN A 150 -23.43 23.88 27.49
CA ASN A 150 -22.51 23.58 28.58
C ASN A 150 -21.07 24.10 28.35
N ILE A 151 -20.75 24.57 27.13
CA ILE A 151 -19.41 25.07 26.78
C ILE A 151 -19.38 26.59 27.01
N ASP A 152 -18.46 27.11 27.82
CA ASP A 152 -18.29 28.57 27.94
C ASP A 152 -17.87 29.17 26.59
N PRO A 153 -18.62 30.13 26.00
CA PRO A 153 -18.30 30.72 24.70
C PRO A 153 -17.05 31.60 24.72
N LYS A 154 -16.47 31.88 25.90
CA LYS A 154 -15.30 32.75 26.05
C LYS A 154 -13.98 32.04 25.75
N CYS A 155 -13.07 32.81 25.15
CA CYS A 155 -11.66 32.50 25.05
C CYS A 155 -11.00 32.64 26.43
N GLU A 156 -9.80 32.10 26.57
CA GLU A 156 -9.03 32.16 27.81
C GLU A 156 -8.61 33.59 28.19
N CYS A 157 -8.53 34.50 27.22
CA CYS A 157 -8.37 35.94 27.45
C CYS A 157 -9.66 36.65 27.93
N GLY A 158 -10.76 35.92 28.12
CA GLY A 158 -12.02 36.42 28.66
C GLY A 158 -13.00 37.05 27.65
N GLN A 159 -12.60 37.23 26.39
CA GLN A 159 -13.46 37.71 25.30
C GLN A 159 -14.23 36.56 24.64
N LEU A 160 -15.29 36.84 23.88
CA LEU A 160 -16.00 35.80 23.12
C LEU A 160 -15.09 35.20 22.05
N GLU A 161 -15.02 33.86 21.98
CA GLU A 161 -14.10 33.18 21.06
C GLU A 161 -14.70 33.04 19.66
N THR A 162 -14.71 34.14 18.91
CA THR A 162 -15.08 34.17 17.49
C THR A 162 -13.87 33.87 16.59
N VAL A 163 -14.11 33.53 15.31
CA VAL A 163 -13.05 33.37 14.31
C VAL A 163 -12.24 34.65 14.17
N GLU A 164 -12.94 35.78 14.17
CA GLU A 164 -12.34 37.12 14.15
C GLU A 164 -11.45 37.38 15.36
N HIS A 165 -11.94 37.06 16.56
CA HIS A 165 -11.16 37.19 17.78
C HIS A 165 -9.89 36.33 17.72
N TYR A 166 -10.02 35.04 17.35
CA TYR A 166 -8.89 34.12 17.25
C TYR A 166 -7.81 34.60 16.26
N LEU A 167 -8.21 34.95 15.04
CA LEU A 167 -7.27 35.32 13.98
C LEU A 167 -6.70 36.74 14.15
N LEU A 168 -7.52 37.71 14.55
CA LEU A 168 -7.16 39.13 14.44
C LEU A 168 -6.85 39.82 15.78
N PHE A 169 -7.42 39.37 16.92
CA PHE A 169 -7.47 40.21 18.13
C PHE A 169 -7.06 39.56 19.44
N CYS A 170 -6.98 38.23 19.53
CA CYS A 170 -6.77 37.55 20.80
C CYS A 170 -5.33 37.67 21.29
N GLU A 171 -5.10 38.39 22.38
CA GLU A 171 -3.78 38.61 22.98
C GLU A 171 -2.96 37.33 23.21
N ASN A 172 -3.62 36.20 23.49
CA ASN A 172 -2.96 34.91 23.68
C ASN A 172 -2.23 34.39 22.44
N TYR A 173 -2.56 34.90 21.24
CA TYR A 173 -1.96 34.47 19.97
C TYR A 173 -1.22 35.62 19.28
N GLU A 174 -0.84 36.66 20.03
CA GLU A 174 -0.23 37.85 19.45
C GLU A 174 1.10 37.56 18.77
N GLU A 175 1.96 36.72 19.36
CA GLU A 175 3.25 36.37 18.76
C GLU A 175 3.08 35.63 17.41
N ALA A 176 2.21 34.63 17.36
CA ALA A 176 1.88 33.89 16.13
C ALA A 176 1.27 34.84 15.08
N ARG A 177 0.43 35.80 15.51
CA ARG A 177 -0.15 36.80 14.62
C ARG A 177 0.89 37.77 14.09
N GLN A 178 1.85 38.21 14.91
CA GLN A 178 2.94 39.09 14.47
C GLN A 178 3.81 38.40 13.42
N LYS A 179 4.06 37.08 13.55
CA LYS A 179 4.73 36.29 12.51
C LYS A 179 3.90 36.24 11.22
N LEU A 180 2.60 35.97 11.34
CA LEU A 180 1.67 36.01 10.20
C LEU A 180 1.66 37.39 9.51
N ILE A 181 1.61 38.49 10.28
CA ILE A 181 1.67 39.87 9.79
C ILE A 181 2.99 40.13 9.08
N HIS A 182 4.11 39.73 9.68
CA HIS A 182 5.43 39.90 9.08
C HIS A 182 5.55 39.16 7.75
N GLU A 183 5.10 37.90 7.69
CA GLU A 183 5.13 37.10 6.46
C GLU A 183 4.19 37.67 5.39
N ILE A 184 2.97 38.08 5.75
CA ILE A 184 2.05 38.72 4.81
C ILE A 184 2.64 40.03 4.30
N TYR A 185 3.24 40.84 5.15
CA TYR A 185 3.92 42.08 4.75
C TYR A 185 5.08 41.81 3.80
N PHE A 186 5.92 40.81 4.09
CA PHE A 186 7.04 40.46 3.22
C PHE A 186 6.58 39.99 1.83
N ASN A 187 5.44 39.28 1.76
CA ASN A 187 4.92 38.75 0.50
C ASN A 187 4.00 39.73 -0.27
N THR A 188 3.32 40.66 0.41
CA THR A 188 2.32 41.58 -0.20
C THR A 188 2.73 43.07 -0.19
N GLY A 189 3.65 43.47 0.69
CA GLY A 189 3.93 44.88 1.01
C GLY A 189 2.85 45.58 1.85
N SER A 190 1.80 44.87 2.28
CA SER A 190 0.70 45.40 3.10
C SER A 190 0.76 44.88 4.53
N LEU A 191 0.53 45.77 5.50
CA LEU A 191 0.36 45.43 6.92
C LEU A 191 -1.10 45.15 7.28
N HIS A 192 -2.03 45.36 6.35
CA HIS A 192 -3.45 45.19 6.59
C HIS A 192 -3.84 43.71 6.52
N ILE A 193 -4.36 43.18 7.62
CA ILE A 193 -4.96 41.84 7.70
C ILE A 193 -6.40 41.96 8.16
N ASP A 194 -7.29 41.30 7.44
CA ASP A 194 -8.66 41.05 7.85
C ASP A 194 -9.08 39.61 7.51
N LEU A 195 -10.31 39.24 7.90
CA LEU A 195 -10.84 37.91 7.62
C LEU A 195 -11.00 37.64 6.12
N GLU A 196 -11.31 38.68 5.34
CA GLU A 196 -11.50 38.54 3.90
C GLU A 196 -10.18 38.15 3.23
N LEU A 197 -9.08 38.82 3.59
CA LEU A 197 -7.75 38.46 3.14
C LEU A 197 -7.40 37.03 3.54
N LEU A 198 -7.60 36.63 4.80
CA LEU A 198 -7.13 35.33 5.32
C LEU A 198 -7.98 34.12 4.88
N LEU A 199 -9.29 34.29 4.73
CA LEU A 199 -10.22 33.18 4.57
C LEU A 199 -10.80 33.05 3.16
N SER A 200 -10.61 34.04 2.28
CA SER A 200 -11.12 33.99 0.90
C SER A 200 -10.55 32.84 0.08
N ILE A 201 -11.32 32.44 -0.93
CA ILE A 201 -11.00 31.35 -1.87
C ILE A 201 -10.73 31.88 -3.28
N GLU A 202 -11.30 33.05 -3.61
CA GLU A 202 -11.15 33.69 -4.91
C GLU A 202 -9.83 34.47 -4.97
N LYS A 203 -9.28 34.63 -6.18
CA LYS A 203 -8.03 35.37 -6.37
C LYS A 203 -8.35 36.85 -6.21
N ASN A 204 -7.80 37.50 -5.19
CA ASN A 204 -7.98 38.95 -5.04
C ASN A 204 -7.03 39.66 -6.00
N ASP A 205 -7.54 40.21 -7.10
CA ASP A 205 -6.72 40.88 -8.12
C ASP A 205 -5.94 42.09 -7.57
N ASN A 206 -6.30 42.57 -6.37
CA ASN A 206 -5.62 43.66 -5.67
C ASN A 206 -4.44 43.20 -4.78
N VAL A 207 -4.19 41.88 -4.65
CA VAL A 207 -3.15 41.33 -3.76
C VAL A 207 -2.20 40.42 -4.56
N SER A 208 -0.89 40.70 -4.48
CA SER A 208 0.15 39.98 -5.24
C SER A 208 0.43 38.55 -4.77
N VAL A 209 -0.22 38.09 -3.69
CA VAL A 209 0.07 36.80 -3.04
C VAL A 209 -0.88 35.72 -3.53
N SER A 210 -0.32 34.55 -3.84
CA SER A 210 -1.12 33.40 -4.25
C SER A 210 -1.94 32.86 -3.07
N ASN A 211 -3.16 32.39 -3.36
CA ASN A 211 -4.01 31.77 -2.35
C ASN A 211 -3.34 30.54 -1.69
N GLU A 212 -2.43 29.86 -2.40
CA GLU A 212 -1.62 28.75 -1.86
C GLU A 212 -0.66 29.23 -0.75
N THR A 213 0.06 30.33 -0.98
CA THR A 213 0.94 30.94 0.02
C THR A 213 0.15 31.38 1.25
N LEU A 214 -1.01 31.99 1.04
CA LEU A 214 -1.88 32.43 2.14
C LEU A 214 -2.41 31.24 2.98
N MET A 215 -2.82 30.14 2.33
CA MET A 215 -3.25 28.93 3.05
C MET A 215 -2.11 28.31 3.86
N ARG A 216 -0.89 28.32 3.33
CA ARG A 216 0.31 27.89 4.06
C ARG A 216 0.53 28.77 5.30
N LEU A 217 0.54 30.09 5.13
CA LEU A 217 0.72 31.04 6.23
C LEU A 217 -0.36 30.91 7.31
N LEU A 218 -1.62 30.65 6.90
CA LEU A 218 -2.71 30.37 7.83
C LEU A 218 -2.51 29.03 8.55
N GLY A 219 -2.01 28.00 7.86
CA GLY A 219 -1.60 26.74 8.47
C GLY A 219 -0.47 26.91 9.49
N ASP A 220 0.53 27.71 9.16
CA ASP A 220 1.65 28.05 10.04
C ASP A 220 1.11 28.77 11.29
N PHE A 221 0.22 29.77 11.14
CA PHE A 221 -0.45 30.42 12.28
C PHE A 221 -1.25 29.44 13.15
N ILE A 222 -1.99 28.48 12.55
CA ILE A 222 -2.76 27.48 13.31
C ILE A 222 -1.82 26.59 14.14
N CYS A 223 -0.68 26.19 13.56
CA CYS A 223 0.34 25.40 14.25
C CYS A 223 1.00 26.22 15.36
N GLU A 224 1.40 27.45 15.08
CA GLU A 224 2.09 28.34 16.02
C GLU A 224 1.20 28.80 17.17
N SER A 225 -0.08 29.08 16.90
CA SER A 225 -1.06 29.47 17.93
C SER A 225 -1.41 28.32 18.89
N ARG A 226 -1.12 27.06 18.51
CA ARG A 226 -1.32 25.81 19.29
C ARG A 226 -2.75 25.58 19.81
N ARG A 227 -3.70 26.47 19.53
CA ARG A 227 -5.10 26.45 19.99
C ARG A 227 -5.90 25.24 19.50
N MET A 228 -5.51 24.68 18.34
CA MET A 228 -6.26 23.61 17.66
C MET A 228 -5.59 22.23 17.74
N ASN A 229 -4.49 22.11 18.49
CA ASN A 229 -3.96 20.81 18.89
C ASN A 229 -4.92 20.23 19.94
N SER A 230 -5.54 19.08 19.63
CA SER A 230 -6.44 18.36 20.54
C SER A 230 -5.85 18.30 21.94
N SER A 231 -6.58 18.77 22.95
CA SER A 231 -6.23 18.60 24.36
C SER A 231 -6.15 17.10 24.65
N PHE A 232 -4.95 16.62 24.95
CA PHE A 232 -4.73 15.26 25.40
C PHE A 232 -5.33 15.09 26.80
N GLU A 233 -6.23 14.13 26.98
CA GLU A 233 -6.96 13.90 28.26
C GLU A 233 -6.44 12.68 29.06
N GLY A 234 -5.26 12.16 28.70
CA GLY A 234 -4.68 10.96 29.31
C GLY A 234 -3.68 11.23 30.43
N LEU A 235 -3.28 10.18 31.15
CA LEU A 235 -2.22 10.24 32.17
C LEU A 235 -0.84 10.34 31.52
N ILE A 236 -0.01 11.27 32.00
CA ILE A 236 1.35 11.53 31.51
C ILE A 236 2.36 11.16 32.60
N LEU A 237 3.33 10.31 32.25
CA LEU A 237 4.49 10.01 33.10
C LEU A 237 5.76 10.56 32.47
N LEU A 238 6.49 11.40 33.20
CA LEU A 238 7.84 11.84 32.85
C LEU A 238 8.86 11.06 33.68
N LEU A 239 9.83 10.45 33.00
CA LEU A 239 10.85 9.60 33.60
C LEU A 239 12.23 10.22 33.44
N GLY A 240 13.02 10.17 34.51
CA GLY A 240 14.44 10.52 34.49
C GLY A 240 14.71 12.02 34.42
N GLU A 241 13.82 12.85 34.99
CA GLU A 241 14.07 14.28 35.11
C GLU A 241 15.32 14.52 35.97
N GLY A 242 16.23 15.37 35.49
CA GLY A 242 17.41 15.80 36.24
C GLY A 242 17.03 16.88 37.26
N ASP A 243 16.67 18.06 36.76
CA ASP A 243 16.30 19.23 37.55
C ASP A 243 14.80 19.61 37.45
N PHE A 244 13.98 18.76 36.83
CA PHE A 244 12.54 18.98 36.60
C PHE A 244 12.16 20.18 35.71
N SER A 245 13.13 20.82 35.06
CA SER A 245 12.89 22.01 34.23
C SER A 245 12.02 21.72 33.00
N PHE A 246 12.12 20.52 32.42
CA PHE A 246 11.27 20.11 31.30
C PHE A 246 9.80 19.98 31.72
N SER A 247 9.56 19.33 32.86
CA SER A 247 8.22 19.23 33.45
C SER A 247 7.61 20.61 33.72
N VAL A 248 8.39 21.57 34.23
CA VAL A 248 7.94 22.95 34.45
C VAL A 248 7.57 23.63 33.13
N ALA A 249 8.41 23.50 32.09
CA ALA A 249 8.09 24.03 30.78
C ALA A 249 6.80 23.41 30.22
N MET A 250 6.56 22.10 30.43
CA MET A 250 5.34 21.42 30.00
C MET A 250 4.06 21.94 30.67
N VAL A 251 4.12 22.32 31.95
CA VAL A 251 2.96 22.85 32.69
C VAL A 251 2.37 24.10 32.03
N LYS A 252 3.19 24.91 31.36
CA LYS A 252 2.73 26.10 30.62
C LYS A 252 1.84 25.76 29.44
N PHE A 253 2.06 24.61 28.82
CA PHE A 253 1.28 24.14 27.66
C PHE A 253 0.02 23.36 28.06
N LEU A 254 -0.16 23.06 29.35
CA LEU A 254 -1.30 22.30 29.87
C LEU A 254 -2.24 23.21 30.67
N SER A 255 -3.54 23.12 30.37
CA SER A 255 -4.56 23.80 31.18
C SER A 255 -4.62 23.21 32.59
N LYS A 256 -5.06 24.01 33.57
CA LYS A 256 -5.02 23.66 35.00
C LYS A 256 -5.66 22.31 35.33
N GLN A 257 -6.69 21.90 34.60
CA GLN A 257 -7.37 20.62 34.83
C GLN A 257 -6.50 19.40 34.47
N TYR A 258 -5.65 19.51 33.45
CA TYR A 258 -4.83 18.39 32.96
C TYR A 258 -3.48 18.28 33.67
N ARG A 259 -3.03 19.31 34.38
CA ARG A 259 -1.77 19.25 35.18
C ARG A 259 -1.80 18.16 36.24
N LYS A 260 -2.99 17.87 36.79
CA LYS A 260 -3.22 16.78 37.76
C LYS A 260 -3.04 15.38 37.20
N LEU A 261 -3.06 15.25 35.87
CA LEU A 261 -2.83 13.98 35.17
C LEU A 261 -1.34 13.73 34.91
N MET A 262 -0.48 14.68 35.31
CA MET A 262 0.96 14.60 35.08
C MET A 262 1.68 14.10 36.33
N VAL A 263 2.53 13.09 36.13
CA VAL A 263 3.44 12.54 37.13
C VAL A 263 4.86 12.72 36.63
N SER A 264 5.69 13.39 37.41
CA SER A 264 7.08 13.66 37.07
C SER A 264 8.03 12.95 38.04
N THR A 265 9.08 12.33 37.51
CA THR A 265 9.94 11.46 38.31
C THR A 265 11.43 11.63 38.02
N SER A 266 12.25 11.43 39.04
CA SER A 266 13.71 11.38 38.92
C SER A 266 14.27 10.08 39.48
N PHE A 267 15.38 9.61 38.91
CA PHE A 267 16.18 8.51 39.46
C PHE A 267 16.91 8.92 40.75
N GLU A 268 17.13 10.22 40.93
CA GLU A 268 17.86 10.76 42.07
C GLU A 268 17.07 10.63 43.38
N THR A 269 17.81 10.43 44.47
CA THR A 269 17.29 10.43 45.85
C THR A 269 17.15 11.86 46.38
N GLU A 270 16.44 12.03 47.49
CA GLU A 270 16.33 13.31 48.20
C GLU A 270 17.69 13.95 48.53
N GLU A 271 18.72 13.15 48.81
CA GLU A 271 20.07 13.65 49.13
C GLU A 271 20.83 14.10 47.88
N SER A 272 20.64 13.43 46.75
CA SER A 272 21.36 13.75 45.51
C SER A 272 20.72 14.90 44.75
N ILE A 273 19.38 15.01 44.78
CA ILE A 273 18.65 16.03 44.03
C ILE A 273 18.98 17.45 44.50
N GLN A 274 19.34 17.60 45.78
CA GLN A 274 19.79 18.87 46.38
C GLN A 274 21.08 19.42 45.78
N LYS A 275 21.84 18.59 45.03
CA LYS A 275 23.06 19.00 44.35
C LYS A 275 22.77 19.78 43.07
N HIS A 276 21.57 19.66 42.51
CA HIS A 276 21.12 20.45 41.37
C HIS A 276 20.63 21.81 41.85
N LYS A 277 21.06 22.87 41.16
CA LYS A 277 20.84 24.25 41.64
C LYS A 277 19.37 24.65 41.69
N THR A 278 18.56 24.19 40.74
CA THR A 278 17.18 24.64 40.51
C THR A 278 16.13 23.56 40.79
N ALA A 279 16.56 22.33 41.13
CA ALA A 279 15.65 21.19 41.19
C ALA A 279 14.58 21.33 42.30
N LEU A 280 14.96 21.81 43.49
CA LEU A 280 14.00 22.00 44.59
C LEU A 280 12.94 23.04 44.26
N GLU A 281 13.34 24.17 43.67
CA GLU A 281 12.43 25.24 43.24
C GLU A 281 11.45 24.74 42.18
N ASN A 282 11.94 23.96 41.21
CA ASN A 282 11.10 23.35 40.18
C ASN A 282 10.12 22.32 40.75
N ILE A 283 10.55 21.51 41.73
CA ILE A 283 9.68 20.54 42.41
C ILE A 283 8.54 21.23 43.14
N ASP A 284 8.83 22.32 43.86
CA ASP A 284 7.81 23.07 44.59
C ASP A 284 6.82 23.72 43.62
N LEU A 285 7.32 24.33 42.53
CA LEU A 285 6.49 24.90 41.47
C LEU A 285 5.57 23.86 40.84
N LEU A 286 6.06 22.66 40.56
CA LEU A 286 5.26 21.56 40.02
C LEU A 286 4.14 21.13 40.97
N LYS A 287 4.45 20.99 42.26
CA LYS A 287 3.46 20.62 43.29
C LYS A 287 2.38 21.70 43.43
N GLU A 288 2.75 22.98 43.42
CA GLU A 288 1.80 24.11 43.41
C GLU A 288 0.86 24.06 42.19
N HIS A 289 1.37 23.60 41.06
CA HIS A 289 0.61 23.46 39.82
C HIS A 289 -0.20 22.15 39.74
N GLY A 290 -0.20 21.35 40.82
CA GLY A 290 -0.98 20.11 40.95
C GLY A 290 -0.35 18.88 40.30
N VAL A 291 0.93 18.94 39.93
CA VAL A 291 1.69 17.83 39.35
C VAL A 291 2.18 16.92 40.47
N THR A 292 2.09 15.61 40.29
CA THR A 292 2.64 14.65 41.26
C THR A 292 4.13 14.43 40.99
N VAL A 293 4.98 14.55 42.00
CA VAL A 293 6.44 14.39 41.87
C VAL A 293 6.94 13.22 42.72
N TYR A 294 7.74 12.33 42.13
CA TYR A 294 8.37 11.19 42.83
C TYR A 294 9.87 11.09 42.57
N LEU A 295 10.65 10.96 43.64
CA LEU A 295 12.09 10.71 43.59
C LEU A 295 12.41 9.22 43.74
N ALA A 296 13.67 8.85 43.52
CA ALA A 296 14.18 7.49 43.56
C ALA A 296 13.37 6.51 42.69
N THR A 297 13.07 6.92 41.45
CA THR A 297 12.31 6.11 40.49
C THR A 297 13.24 5.52 39.44
N ASP A 298 13.37 4.20 39.41
CA ASP A 298 14.13 3.47 38.40
C ASP A 298 13.24 3.18 37.18
N ALA A 299 13.49 3.89 36.08
CA ALA A 299 12.76 3.74 34.82
C ALA A 299 12.83 2.31 34.25
N THR A 300 13.85 1.51 34.59
CA THR A 300 13.96 0.11 34.16
C THR A 300 13.11 -0.87 34.98
N LYS A 301 12.49 -0.37 36.07
CA LYS A 301 11.71 -1.19 37.02
C LYS A 301 10.39 -0.54 37.41
N VAL A 302 9.94 0.46 36.66
CA VAL A 302 8.71 1.22 36.93
C VAL A 302 7.47 0.31 37.04
N HIS A 303 7.41 -0.81 36.30
CA HIS A 303 6.31 -1.79 36.40
C HIS A 303 6.24 -2.52 37.75
N THR A 304 7.36 -2.65 38.46
CA THR A 304 7.40 -3.29 39.79
C THR A 304 7.25 -2.30 40.92
N ASP A 305 7.36 -1.00 40.64
CA ASP A 305 7.25 0.05 41.63
C ASP A 305 5.81 0.08 42.19
N PRO A 306 5.61 0.00 43.52
CA PRO A 306 4.29 0.03 44.13
C PRO A 306 3.46 1.26 43.75
N ARG A 307 4.12 2.38 43.41
CA ARG A 307 3.48 3.63 42.98
C ARG A 307 2.83 3.54 41.60
N PHE A 308 3.34 2.66 40.72
CA PHE A 308 2.98 2.62 39.30
C PHE A 308 2.44 1.26 38.82
N LYS A 309 2.70 0.16 39.54
CA LYS A 309 2.37 -1.21 39.09
C LYS A 309 0.91 -1.46 38.68
N ASN A 310 -0.02 -0.67 39.20
CA ASN A 310 -1.47 -0.78 38.92
C ASN A 310 -2.02 0.43 38.15
N VAL A 311 -1.15 1.32 37.65
CA VAL A 311 -1.53 2.52 36.92
C VAL A 311 -1.15 2.34 35.46
N LYS A 312 -2.05 2.72 34.56
CA LYS A 312 -1.79 2.77 33.12
C LYS A 312 -1.65 4.21 32.67
N PHE A 313 -0.62 4.49 31.88
CA PHE A 313 -0.34 5.80 31.33
C PHE A 313 -0.65 5.82 29.83
N ASP A 314 -1.14 6.96 29.36
CA ASP A 314 -1.42 7.20 27.95
C ASP A 314 -0.21 7.83 27.24
N ARG A 315 0.65 8.52 28.01
CA ARG A 315 1.96 8.99 27.54
C ARG A 315 3.05 8.72 28.57
N ILE A 316 4.15 8.14 28.10
CA ILE A 316 5.38 7.99 28.88
C ILE A 316 6.47 8.74 28.15
N ILE A 317 7.11 9.72 28.79
CA ILE A 317 8.15 10.55 28.21
C ILE A 317 9.48 10.24 28.90
N PHE A 318 10.49 9.86 28.13
CA PHE A 318 11.85 9.64 28.64
C PHE A 318 12.87 10.38 27.76
N ASN A 319 13.30 11.54 28.23
CA ASN A 319 14.21 12.41 27.49
C ASN A 319 15.67 12.10 27.84
N PHE A 320 16.51 11.90 26.81
CA PHE A 320 17.96 11.74 26.91
C PHE A 320 18.43 10.69 27.94
N PRO A 321 17.88 9.45 27.93
CA PRO A 321 18.27 8.41 28.88
C PRO A 321 19.78 8.12 28.82
N HIS A 322 20.41 7.87 29.97
CA HIS A 322 21.84 7.58 30.05
C HIS A 322 22.20 6.65 31.21
N SER A 323 23.12 5.70 31.00
CA SER A 323 23.50 4.67 31.99
C SER A 323 24.51 5.10 33.06
N GLY A 324 24.84 6.40 33.14
CA GLY A 324 25.94 6.94 33.94
C GLY A 324 27.35 6.60 33.41
N GLY A 325 28.36 7.43 33.73
CA GLY A 325 29.77 7.18 33.37
C GLY A 325 30.16 7.41 31.90
N LYS A 326 31.22 6.74 31.41
CA LYS A 326 31.63 6.81 30.00
C LYS A 326 30.61 6.05 29.13
N SER A 327 30.15 6.68 28.04
CA SER A 327 29.19 6.10 27.11
C SER A 327 29.65 4.72 26.61
N ASN A 328 28.75 3.74 26.68
CA ASN A 328 28.98 2.38 26.20
C ASN A 328 27.70 1.88 25.52
N HIS A 329 27.77 1.59 24.22
CA HIS A 329 26.62 1.16 23.42
C HIS A 329 25.91 -0.07 24.01
N LYS A 330 26.65 -1.03 24.59
CA LYS A 330 26.04 -2.22 25.23
C LYS A 330 25.24 -1.83 26.47
N LYS A 331 25.75 -0.92 27.30
CA LYS A 331 25.04 -0.44 28.50
C LYS A 331 23.81 0.39 28.13
N ASN A 332 23.92 1.25 27.13
CA ASN A 332 22.80 2.08 26.68
C ASN A 332 21.71 1.23 26.02
N ARG A 333 22.06 0.25 25.18
CA ARG A 333 21.11 -0.73 24.64
C ARG A 333 20.39 -1.49 25.74
N LYS A 334 21.14 -1.96 26.76
CA LYS A 334 20.54 -2.62 27.92
C LYS A 334 19.58 -1.70 28.69
N LEU A 335 19.97 -0.45 28.95
CA LEU A 335 19.10 0.55 29.57
C LEU A 335 17.78 0.72 28.78
N LEU A 336 17.87 0.90 27.47
CA LEU A 336 16.69 1.05 26.62
C LEU A 336 15.82 -0.22 26.63
N SER A 337 16.43 -1.39 26.47
CA SER A 337 15.71 -2.67 26.47
C SER A 337 14.98 -2.90 27.79
N ASP A 338 15.66 -2.71 28.92
CA ASP A 338 15.07 -2.91 30.25
C ASP A 338 13.97 -1.87 30.51
N PHE A 339 14.17 -0.61 30.08
CA PHE A 339 13.15 0.44 30.13
C PHE A 339 11.90 0.06 29.31
N PHE A 340 12.04 -0.31 28.04
CA PHE A 340 10.89 -0.61 27.19
C PHE A 340 10.10 -1.81 27.72
N CYS A 341 10.78 -2.87 28.18
CA CYS A 341 10.12 -4.00 28.84
C CYS A 341 9.33 -3.55 30.07
N SER A 342 9.88 -2.63 30.86
CA SER A 342 9.18 -2.09 32.02
C SER A 342 8.01 -1.17 31.62
N ALA A 343 8.18 -0.32 30.61
CA ALA A 343 7.18 0.67 30.20
C ALA A 343 5.96 0.03 29.53
N GLU A 344 6.14 -1.04 28.74
CA GLU A 344 5.04 -1.76 28.09
C GLU A 344 4.00 -2.28 29.11
N ASN A 345 4.46 -2.68 30.29
CA ASN A 345 3.61 -3.18 31.36
C ASN A 345 2.73 -2.10 32.02
N ILE A 346 3.06 -0.81 31.86
CA ILE A 346 2.34 0.30 32.49
C ILE A 346 1.75 1.30 31.47
N ILE A 347 1.86 1.02 30.17
CA ILE A 347 1.20 1.82 29.13
C ILE A 347 -0.17 1.24 28.77
N THR A 348 -1.12 2.10 28.40
CA THR A 348 -2.39 1.69 27.78
C THR A 348 -2.15 1.09 26.39
N ASP A 349 -3.13 0.37 25.84
CA ASP A 349 -2.96 -0.29 24.53
C ASP A 349 -2.81 0.73 23.39
N GLU A 350 -3.46 1.90 23.50
CA GLU A 350 -3.32 3.04 22.58
C GLU A 350 -2.30 4.09 23.04
N GLY A 351 -1.60 3.83 24.15
CA GLY A 351 -0.68 4.78 24.74
C GLY A 351 0.62 4.90 23.96
N GLN A 352 1.29 6.04 24.10
CA GLN A 352 2.51 6.38 23.39
C GLN A 352 3.73 6.54 24.32
N ILE A 353 4.85 5.90 23.97
CA ILE A 353 6.15 6.13 24.61
C ILE A 353 6.96 7.08 23.74
N LEU A 354 7.29 8.25 24.29
CA LEU A 354 8.10 9.26 23.63
C LEU A 354 9.53 9.17 24.19
N MET A 355 10.47 8.76 23.35
CA MET A 355 11.89 8.66 23.71
C MET A 355 12.72 9.63 22.89
N THR A 356 13.31 10.61 23.57
CA THR A 356 14.16 11.61 22.91
C THR A 356 15.63 11.23 23.03
N LEU A 357 16.34 11.16 21.89
CA LEU A 357 17.75 10.81 21.82
C LEU A 357 18.56 11.90 21.10
N CYS A 358 19.84 12.03 21.44
CA CYS A 358 20.75 12.95 20.74
C CYS A 358 21.02 12.46 19.30
N LYS A 359 21.45 13.37 18.43
CA LYS A 359 21.73 13.08 17.01
C LYS A 359 22.56 11.81 16.78
N GLY A 360 22.02 10.89 15.99
CA GLY A 360 22.69 9.65 15.58
C GLY A 360 22.66 8.53 16.62
N GLN A 361 22.09 8.74 17.81
CA GLN A 361 22.00 7.69 18.82
C GLN A 361 20.93 6.65 18.48
N GLY A 362 19.79 7.05 17.91
CA GLY A 362 18.68 6.13 17.61
C GLY A 362 19.08 5.00 16.65
N GLY A 363 19.87 5.35 15.63
CA GLY A 363 20.26 4.44 14.56
C GLY A 363 19.18 4.25 13.50
N THR A 364 18.26 5.20 13.39
CA THR A 364 17.17 5.15 12.40
C THR A 364 17.53 5.98 11.16
N PRO A 365 16.87 5.76 10.01
CA PRO A 365 17.03 6.62 8.84
C PRO A 365 16.67 8.10 9.08
N ALA A 366 15.94 8.42 10.15
CA ALA A 366 15.65 9.80 10.53
C ALA A 366 16.86 10.52 11.17
N ASP A 367 17.84 9.78 11.68
CA ASP A 367 19.05 10.35 12.27
C ASP A 367 19.94 11.03 11.22
N LYS A 368 20.47 12.21 11.56
CA LYS A 368 21.42 12.95 10.71
C LYS A 368 22.69 13.33 11.52
N PRO A 369 23.82 12.64 11.33
CA PRO A 369 24.04 11.48 10.43
C PRO A 369 23.45 10.17 10.98
N MET A 370 23.02 9.29 10.08
CA MET A 370 22.68 7.92 10.42
C MET A 370 23.97 7.14 10.71
N ARG A 371 24.11 6.60 11.93
CA ARG A 371 25.26 5.78 12.31
C ARG A 371 25.08 4.33 11.85
N ALA A 372 26.21 3.63 11.67
CA ALA A 372 26.19 2.19 11.42
C ALA A 372 25.44 1.44 12.54
N TRP A 373 24.73 0.37 12.19
CA TRP A 373 23.87 -0.38 13.12
C TRP A 373 24.59 -0.78 14.42
N HIS A 374 25.82 -1.26 14.32
CA HIS A 374 26.61 -1.68 15.50
C HIS A 374 27.11 -0.51 16.35
N ASP A 375 27.06 0.73 15.86
CA ASP A 375 27.54 1.96 16.52
C ASP A 375 26.38 2.86 17.01
N SER A 376 25.13 2.41 16.85
CA SER A 376 23.95 3.10 17.37
C SER A 376 23.41 2.44 18.65
N TRP A 377 22.35 3.02 19.22
CA TRP A 377 21.62 2.46 20.36
C TRP A 377 20.50 1.54 19.91
N GLN A 378 20.27 1.39 18.59
CA GLN A 378 19.33 0.44 18.00
C GLN A 378 17.92 0.57 18.61
N VAL A 379 17.44 1.81 18.76
CA VAL A 379 16.25 2.12 19.58
C VAL A 379 15.02 1.29 19.18
N VAL A 380 14.80 1.08 17.89
CA VAL A 380 13.68 0.29 17.36
C VAL A 380 13.82 -1.19 17.72
N SER A 381 15.03 -1.74 17.67
CA SER A 381 15.29 -3.14 18.08
C SER A 381 15.08 -3.34 19.58
N MET A 382 15.52 -2.38 20.39
CA MET A 382 15.32 -2.44 21.84
C MET A 382 13.84 -2.34 22.22
N ALA A 383 13.06 -1.51 21.51
CA ALA A 383 11.62 -1.42 21.69
C ALA A 383 10.89 -2.69 21.20
N ALA A 384 11.31 -3.27 20.07
CA ALA A 384 10.70 -4.48 19.53
C ALA A 384 10.83 -5.70 20.47
N ASN A 385 11.90 -5.78 21.25
CA ASN A 385 12.04 -6.80 22.31
C ASN A 385 10.93 -6.71 23.38
N ALA A 386 10.30 -5.55 23.53
CA ALA A 386 9.19 -5.32 24.45
C ALA A 386 7.82 -5.35 23.76
N GLY A 387 7.70 -5.76 22.49
CA GLY A 387 6.40 -5.77 21.80
C GLY A 387 5.94 -4.40 21.28
N LEU A 388 6.86 -3.46 21.08
CA LEU A 388 6.55 -2.10 20.64
C LEU A 388 7.01 -1.83 19.20
N ILE A 389 6.23 -1.04 18.46
CA ILE A 389 6.55 -0.54 17.12
C ILE A 389 6.76 0.97 17.12
N LEU A 390 7.58 1.48 16.20
CA LEU A 390 7.81 2.90 16.02
C LEU A 390 6.71 3.48 15.13
N LYS A 391 5.90 4.41 15.65
CA LYS A 391 4.80 5.05 14.90
C LYS A 391 5.20 6.38 14.28
N HIS A 392 5.94 7.21 15.02
CA HIS A 392 6.32 8.53 14.58
C HIS A 392 7.75 8.88 15.00
N VAL A 393 8.34 9.80 14.25
CA VAL A 393 9.62 10.42 14.58
C VAL A 393 9.49 11.92 14.40
N TRP A 394 9.83 12.69 15.43
CA TRP A 394 9.74 14.15 15.42
C TRP A 394 11.09 14.78 15.78
N PRO A 395 11.45 15.92 15.18
CA PRO A 395 12.57 16.71 15.67
C PRO A 395 12.24 17.23 17.07
N PHE A 396 13.22 17.17 17.99
CA PHE A 396 13.10 17.77 19.30
C PHE A 396 13.74 19.16 19.29
N VAL A 397 12.91 20.20 19.41
CA VAL A 397 13.33 21.59 19.35
C VAL A 397 13.33 22.16 20.77
N VAL A 398 14.52 22.28 21.38
CA VAL A 398 14.65 22.80 22.76
C VAL A 398 14.05 24.19 22.91
N ASN A 399 14.15 25.04 21.89
CA ASN A 399 13.63 26.40 21.92
C ASN A 399 12.10 26.47 22.08
N ASP A 400 11.38 25.37 21.86
CA ASP A 400 9.95 25.29 22.18
C ASP A 400 9.67 25.27 23.69
N PHE A 401 10.71 25.16 24.53
CA PHE A 401 10.65 25.04 25.98
C PHE A 401 11.61 26.05 26.64
N GLU A 402 11.17 27.30 26.79
CA GLU A 402 12.01 28.42 27.28
C GLU A 402 12.71 28.14 28.63
N GLU A 403 12.04 27.45 29.56
CA GLU A 403 12.60 27.12 30.88
C GLU A 403 13.43 25.83 30.90
N TYR A 404 13.47 25.06 29.82
CA TYR A 404 14.08 23.74 29.85
C TYR A 404 15.62 23.82 29.82
N SER A 405 16.23 23.31 30.88
CA SER A 405 17.67 23.07 30.97
C SER A 405 17.94 21.57 30.93
N SER A 406 18.60 21.12 29.86
CA SER A 406 19.07 19.74 29.82
C SER A 406 20.14 19.56 30.90
N THR A 407 19.92 18.66 31.85
CA THR A 407 20.82 18.37 32.99
C THR A 407 20.94 16.86 33.21
N GLY A 408 21.98 16.40 33.92
CA GLY A 408 22.16 14.99 34.25
C GLY A 408 23.18 14.22 33.39
N PHE A 409 23.92 14.88 32.49
CA PHE A 409 24.97 14.21 31.71
C PHE A 409 26.05 13.63 32.63
N ARG A 410 26.24 12.31 32.59
CA ARG A 410 27.11 11.55 33.52
C ARG A 410 26.76 11.73 35.00
N SER A 411 25.49 11.98 35.32
CA SER A 411 25.03 12.22 36.70
C SER A 411 25.69 13.48 37.30
N GLN A 412 25.85 14.51 36.47
CA GLN A 412 26.39 15.82 36.84
C GLN A 412 25.40 16.90 36.39
N ASP A 413 25.52 18.09 36.97
CA ASP A 413 24.81 19.31 36.55
C ASP A 413 25.39 19.85 35.23
N LYS A 414 25.26 19.04 34.18
CA LYS A 414 25.77 19.30 32.83
C LYS A 414 24.76 18.79 31.80
N GLY A 415 24.56 19.57 30.74
CA GLY A 415 23.58 19.24 29.70
C GLY A 415 24.06 18.29 28.62
N PHE A 416 23.07 17.68 27.96
CA PHE A 416 23.26 16.89 26.76
C PHE A 416 23.37 17.78 25.52
N ASN A 417 23.95 17.27 24.44
CA ASN A 417 23.86 17.96 23.15
C ASN A 417 22.49 17.71 22.53
N THR A 418 21.63 18.72 22.58
CA THR A 418 20.25 18.67 22.10
C THR A 418 20.11 19.09 20.64
N GLU A 419 21.19 19.56 20.01
CA GLU A 419 21.18 19.96 18.60
C GLU A 419 20.78 18.77 17.71
N ARG A 420 19.70 18.95 16.92
CA ARG A 420 19.13 17.92 16.05
C ARG A 420 18.76 16.63 16.81
N ALA A 421 18.37 16.75 18.07
CA ALA A 421 17.79 15.64 18.81
C ALA A 421 16.46 15.19 18.18
N ILE A 422 16.12 13.93 18.40
CA ILE A 422 14.97 13.28 17.77
C ILE A 422 14.14 12.56 18.83
N THR A 423 12.84 12.83 18.85
CA THR A 423 11.84 12.10 19.63
C THR A 423 11.27 10.95 18.80
N HIS A 424 11.41 9.73 19.29
CA HIS A 424 10.86 8.51 18.73
C HIS A 424 9.59 8.14 19.50
N VAL A 425 8.48 7.94 18.78
CA VAL A 425 7.16 7.65 19.38
C VAL A 425 6.81 6.19 19.13
N PHE A 426 6.76 5.40 20.21
CA PHE A 426 6.44 3.98 20.17
C PHE A 426 5.03 3.69 20.69
N GLN A 427 4.43 2.63 20.19
CA GLN A 427 3.13 2.10 20.62
C GLN A 427 3.19 0.57 20.65
N LYS A 428 2.29 -0.08 21.39
CA LYS A 428 2.12 -1.54 21.32
C LYS A 428 1.81 -1.99 19.89
N GLY A 429 2.38 -3.12 19.50
CA GLY A 429 2.08 -3.78 18.24
C GLY A 429 1.75 -5.25 18.45
N GLU A 430 1.13 -5.87 17.44
CA GLU A 430 0.87 -7.31 17.45
C GLU A 430 2.21 -8.07 17.35
N ILE A 431 2.46 -9.04 18.24
CA ILE A 431 3.70 -9.82 18.24
C ILE A 431 3.55 -11.03 17.30
N ILE A 432 4.62 -11.39 16.58
CA ILE A 432 4.63 -12.60 15.75
C ILE A 432 4.49 -13.84 16.65
N PRO A 433 3.45 -14.67 16.46
CA PRO A 433 3.27 -15.87 17.25
C PRO A 433 4.36 -16.88 16.94
N LEU A 434 5.02 -17.39 17.98
CA LEU A 434 5.94 -18.51 17.84
C LEU A 434 5.15 -19.81 17.71
N PRO A 435 5.52 -20.73 16.80
CA PRO A 435 4.85 -22.01 16.67
C PRO A 435 5.09 -22.86 17.92
N THR A 436 4.00 -23.15 18.65
CA THR A 436 3.97 -23.58 20.06
C THR A 436 4.37 -25.04 20.32
N GLU A 437 4.39 -25.91 19.30
CA GLU A 437 4.68 -27.35 19.46
C GLU A 437 5.53 -27.94 18.31
N SER A 438 6.00 -29.19 18.52
CA SER A 438 6.54 -30.08 17.49
C SER A 438 5.40 -30.60 16.60
N ILE A 439 4.83 -29.73 15.80
CA ILE A 439 3.78 -30.05 14.83
C ILE A 439 4.46 -30.40 13.50
N SER A 440 3.99 -31.44 12.82
CA SER A 440 4.48 -31.85 11.50
C SER A 440 4.52 -30.67 10.52
N LEU A 441 5.64 -30.47 9.82
CA LEU A 441 5.75 -29.45 8.78
C LEU A 441 4.76 -29.67 7.65
N ALA A 442 4.33 -30.89 7.36
CA ALA A 442 3.29 -31.14 6.37
C ALA A 442 1.98 -30.43 6.77
N LEU A 443 1.65 -30.43 8.08
CA LEU A 443 0.51 -29.70 8.62
C LEU A 443 0.73 -28.19 8.57
N ILE A 444 1.94 -27.70 8.89
CA ILE A 444 2.22 -26.25 8.85
C ILE A 444 2.27 -25.72 7.41
N LYS A 445 2.82 -26.51 6.48
CA LYS A 445 2.87 -26.21 5.03
C LYS A 445 1.46 -26.14 4.45
N SER A 446 0.63 -27.13 4.76
CA SER A 446 -0.78 -27.10 4.37
C SER A 446 -1.49 -25.91 5.03
N GLU A 447 -1.21 -25.58 6.30
CA GLU A 447 -1.79 -24.41 6.96
C GLU A 447 -1.41 -23.08 6.27
N TYR A 448 -0.13 -22.85 5.96
CA TYR A 448 0.34 -21.63 5.28
C TYR A 448 -0.34 -21.45 3.93
N LEU A 449 -0.35 -22.50 3.09
CA LEU A 449 -0.99 -22.46 1.78
C LEU A 449 -2.51 -22.37 1.89
N ASN A 450 -3.15 -23.18 2.74
CA ASN A 450 -4.60 -23.19 2.93
C ASN A 450 -5.13 -21.83 3.38
N ARG A 451 -4.45 -21.16 4.32
CA ARG A 451 -4.82 -19.81 4.75
C ARG A 451 -4.85 -18.82 3.58
N ARG A 452 -3.98 -18.98 2.59
CA ARG A 452 -3.91 -18.11 1.40
C ARG A 452 -4.85 -18.54 0.28
N ILE A 453 -5.01 -19.84 0.08
CA ILE A 453 -5.95 -20.42 -0.90
C ILE A 453 -7.38 -19.99 -0.54
N VAL A 454 -7.77 -20.16 0.73
CA VAL A 454 -9.13 -19.81 1.20
C VAL A 454 -9.39 -18.30 1.12
N ARG A 455 -8.33 -17.49 1.22
CA ARG A 455 -8.42 -16.04 1.27
C ARG A 455 -8.36 -15.42 -0.12
N ASN A 456 -9.54 -15.21 -0.73
CA ASN A 456 -9.66 -14.63 -2.06
C ASN A 456 -9.57 -13.08 -2.05
N LEU A 457 -8.35 -12.57 -2.15
CA LEU A 457 -8.02 -11.14 -1.97
C LEU A 457 -8.75 -10.15 -2.88
N PHE A 458 -9.14 -10.54 -4.10
CA PHE A 458 -9.85 -9.62 -5.01
C PHE A 458 -11.36 -9.58 -4.73
N LYS A 459 -11.91 -10.59 -4.04
CA LYS A 459 -13.30 -10.63 -3.58
C LYS A 459 -13.51 -9.95 -2.21
N GLU A 460 -12.44 -9.67 -1.48
CA GLU A 460 -12.52 -8.96 -0.18
C GLU A 460 -12.80 -7.47 -0.38
N ASP A 461 -13.91 -6.98 0.17
CA ASP A 461 -14.25 -5.56 0.11
C ASP A 461 -13.20 -4.71 0.85
N ASN A 462 -12.84 -3.58 0.23
CA ASN A 462 -11.80 -2.64 0.68
C ASN A 462 -10.37 -3.20 0.69
N HIS A 463 -10.14 -4.45 0.27
CA HIS A 463 -8.79 -4.97 0.14
C HIS A 463 -8.03 -4.26 -1.02
N PRO A 464 -6.74 -3.93 -0.88
CA PRO A 464 -5.97 -3.22 -1.93
C PRO A 464 -6.04 -3.87 -3.31
N VAL A 465 -5.97 -5.21 -3.37
CA VAL A 465 -6.10 -5.97 -4.63
C VAL A 465 -7.50 -5.82 -5.23
N SER A 466 -8.55 -5.83 -4.39
CA SER A 466 -9.93 -5.60 -4.84
C SER A 466 -10.12 -4.17 -5.34
N GLN A 467 -9.55 -3.18 -4.64
CA GLN A 467 -9.59 -1.77 -5.05
C GLN A 467 -8.93 -1.57 -6.42
N VAL A 468 -7.73 -2.13 -6.62
CA VAL A 468 -7.01 -2.09 -7.90
C VAL A 468 -7.78 -2.78 -9.01
N TYR A 469 -8.34 -3.97 -8.75
CA TYR A 469 -9.17 -4.68 -9.71
C TYR A 469 -10.42 -3.88 -10.11
N LYS A 470 -11.21 -3.40 -9.14
CA LYS A 470 -12.43 -2.63 -9.39
C LYS A 470 -12.13 -1.32 -10.12
N HIS A 471 -11.02 -0.66 -9.79
CA HIS A 471 -10.58 0.57 -10.47
C HIS A 471 -10.19 0.30 -11.92
N LEU A 472 -9.38 -0.74 -12.17
CA LEU A 472 -8.99 -1.14 -13.52
C LEU A 472 -10.19 -1.57 -14.37
N GLU A 473 -11.09 -2.39 -13.80
CA GLU A 473 -12.33 -2.81 -14.46
C GLU A 473 -13.20 -1.60 -14.85
N SER A 474 -13.39 -0.64 -13.95
CA SER A 474 -14.15 0.57 -14.22
C SER A 474 -13.57 1.38 -15.39
N ASN A 475 -12.24 1.55 -15.44
CA ASN A 475 -11.59 2.29 -16.53
C ASN A 475 -11.63 1.54 -17.85
N ILE A 476 -11.47 0.21 -17.84
CA ILE A 476 -11.66 -0.62 -19.04
C ILE A 476 -13.11 -0.50 -19.56
N ALA A 477 -14.09 -0.45 -18.66
CA ALA A 477 -15.51 -0.36 -19.01
C ALA A 477 -15.89 0.96 -19.71
N GLU A 478 -15.07 2.00 -19.60
CA GLU A 478 -15.26 3.26 -20.35
C GLU A 478 -14.93 3.09 -21.86
N HIS A 479 -14.12 2.10 -22.21
CA HIS A 479 -13.59 1.88 -23.55
C HIS A 479 -14.03 0.57 -24.22
N PHE A 480 -14.45 -0.42 -23.43
CA PHE A 480 -14.84 -1.75 -23.88
C PHE A 480 -16.19 -2.16 -23.28
N SER A 481 -16.99 -2.92 -24.03
CA SER A 481 -18.08 -3.68 -23.44
C SER A 481 -17.46 -4.89 -22.73
N ILE A 482 -17.64 -5.02 -21.43
CA ILE A 482 -17.02 -6.09 -20.64
C ILE A 482 -18.02 -7.24 -20.44
N GLU A 483 -17.58 -8.46 -20.73
CA GLU A 483 -18.24 -9.68 -20.25
C GLU A 483 -17.36 -10.35 -19.18
N LEU A 484 -17.88 -10.44 -17.95
CA LEU A 484 -17.22 -11.12 -16.85
C LEU A 484 -17.45 -12.63 -16.94
N ILE A 485 -16.36 -13.40 -16.97
CA ILE A 485 -16.41 -14.85 -16.99
C ILE A 485 -15.90 -15.38 -15.64
N PRO A 486 -16.74 -16.09 -14.88
CA PRO A 486 -16.30 -16.74 -13.66
C PRO A 486 -15.18 -17.73 -13.96
N ALA A 487 -14.05 -17.61 -13.26
CA ALA A 487 -13.01 -18.62 -13.33
C ALA A 487 -13.54 -19.96 -12.75
N PRO A 488 -13.26 -21.10 -13.39
CA PRO A 488 -13.56 -22.42 -12.82
C PRO A 488 -12.87 -22.62 -11.45
N ALA A 489 -13.21 -23.71 -10.77
CA ALA A 489 -12.46 -24.12 -9.58
C ALA A 489 -10.95 -24.19 -9.91
N PRO A 490 -10.06 -23.84 -8.97
CA PRO A 490 -8.62 -23.75 -9.22
C PRO A 490 -7.93 -25.10 -9.51
N VAL A 491 -8.68 -26.20 -9.56
CA VAL A 491 -8.20 -27.56 -9.80
C VAL A 491 -8.51 -27.95 -11.25
N LEU A 492 -7.48 -28.38 -11.98
CA LEU A 492 -7.55 -28.88 -13.35
C LEU A 492 -7.37 -30.40 -13.37
N GLU A 493 -8.20 -31.12 -14.13
CA GLU A 493 -8.02 -32.54 -14.43
C GLU A 493 -7.04 -32.72 -15.63
N GLU A 494 -6.09 -33.65 -15.51
CA GLU A 494 -5.44 -34.28 -16.65
C GLU A 494 -6.46 -35.23 -17.28
N VAL A 495 -6.71 -35.08 -18.58
CA VAL A 495 -7.56 -36.00 -19.33
C VAL A 495 -6.67 -36.99 -20.09
N PRO A 496 -6.44 -38.24 -19.61
CA PRO A 496 -6.12 -39.32 -20.51
C PRO A 496 -7.38 -39.65 -21.31
N GLY A 497 -7.26 -39.73 -22.64
CA GLY A 497 -8.35 -39.86 -23.60
C GLY A 497 -9.24 -41.11 -23.51
N SER A 498 -9.28 -41.83 -22.38
CA SER A 498 -10.06 -43.05 -22.18
C SER A 498 -11.00 -43.05 -20.96
N LEU A 499 -11.16 -41.94 -20.22
CA LEU A 499 -12.00 -41.88 -19.01
C LEU A 499 -13.27 -41.01 -19.17
N LYS A 500 -13.88 -41.01 -20.36
CA LYS A 500 -15.24 -40.42 -20.54
C LYS A 500 -16.34 -41.20 -19.79
N GLU A 501 -16.04 -42.38 -19.25
CA GLU A 501 -17.04 -43.28 -18.64
C GLU A 501 -17.16 -43.17 -17.12
N LEU A 502 -16.26 -42.46 -16.40
CA LEU A 502 -16.28 -42.43 -14.93
C LEU A 502 -17.09 -41.27 -14.31
N LEU A 503 -17.64 -40.38 -15.13
CA LEU A 503 -18.49 -39.24 -14.70
C LEU A 503 -19.95 -39.63 -14.40
N VAL A 504 -20.24 -40.93 -14.23
CA VAL A 504 -21.54 -41.44 -13.75
C VAL A 504 -21.38 -41.95 -12.31
N VAL A 505 -21.03 -41.08 -11.37
CA VAL A 505 -21.28 -41.33 -9.93
C VAL A 505 -21.65 -40.01 -9.23
N ILE A 506 -22.72 -39.36 -9.73
CA ILE A 506 -23.56 -38.47 -8.91
C ILE A 506 -24.84 -39.26 -8.65
N ASN A 507 -24.76 -40.24 -7.76
CA ASN A 507 -25.86 -40.83 -6.97
C ASN A 507 -25.24 -41.96 -6.15
N GLY A 508 -25.41 -41.88 -4.83
CA GLY A 508 -24.59 -42.58 -3.85
C GLY A 508 -24.39 -44.08 -4.10
N GLU A 509 -23.13 -44.46 -4.28
CA GLU A 509 -22.42 -45.58 -3.65
C GLU A 509 -20.97 -45.53 -4.14
N MET A 510 -19.99 -45.49 -3.22
CA MET A 510 -18.57 -45.51 -3.60
C MET A 510 -18.18 -46.91 -4.11
N PRO A 511 -17.51 -47.04 -5.26
CA PRO A 511 -16.80 -48.27 -5.58
C PRO A 511 -15.58 -48.37 -4.67
N ASN A 512 -15.44 -49.49 -3.97
CA ASN A 512 -14.28 -49.83 -3.16
C ASN A 512 -12.98 -49.77 -3.99
N SER A 513 -12.27 -48.65 -3.90
CA SER A 513 -10.93 -48.46 -4.46
C SER A 513 -9.93 -48.38 -3.31
N LYS A 514 -9.11 -49.43 -3.20
CA LYS A 514 -8.15 -49.71 -2.12
C LYS A 514 -6.94 -48.75 -2.03
N TYR A 515 -6.99 -47.58 -2.66
CA TYR A 515 -5.81 -46.71 -2.85
C TYR A 515 -5.92 -45.30 -2.25
N PHE A 516 -7.02 -44.97 -1.55
CA PHE A 516 -7.22 -43.65 -0.94
C PHE A 516 -7.69 -43.73 0.53
N GLU A 517 -6.97 -44.46 1.38
CA GLU A 517 -7.39 -44.62 2.79
C GLU A 517 -7.05 -43.41 3.70
N ASN A 518 -6.19 -42.45 3.28
CA ASN A 518 -5.59 -41.49 4.22
C ASN A 518 -5.87 -39.99 3.96
N PHE A 519 -6.52 -39.61 2.84
CA PHE A 519 -6.85 -38.22 2.55
C PHE A 519 -8.29 -38.09 2.08
N GLU A 520 -9.07 -37.24 2.75
CA GLU A 520 -10.42 -36.87 2.31
C GLU A 520 -10.40 -35.43 1.80
N LEU A 521 -10.73 -35.24 0.52
CA LEU A 521 -10.99 -33.92 -0.07
C LEU A 521 -12.46 -33.59 0.13
N ARG A 522 -12.77 -32.65 1.03
CA ARG A 522 -14.13 -32.15 1.19
C ARG A 522 -14.30 -30.84 0.41
N PHE A 523 -15.20 -30.91 -0.57
CA PHE A 523 -15.70 -29.76 -1.31
C PHE A 523 -16.91 -29.20 -0.56
N TYR A 524 -16.86 -27.95 -0.15
CA TYR A 524 -18.01 -27.27 0.46
C TYR A 524 -18.83 -26.61 -0.64
N ARG A 525 -20.11 -27.01 -0.72
CA ARG A 525 -21.08 -26.54 -1.71
C ARG A 525 -21.74 -25.25 -1.25
N THR A 526 -21.86 -24.26 -2.14
CA THR A 526 -22.87 -23.18 -2.01
C THR A 526 -24.10 -23.51 -2.87
N GLU A 527 -25.29 -23.12 -2.41
CA GLU A 527 -26.59 -23.55 -2.96
C GLU A 527 -26.91 -23.04 -4.37
N LYS A 528 -26.05 -22.22 -4.99
CA LYS A 528 -26.30 -21.74 -6.36
C LYS A 528 -25.83 -22.77 -7.39
N CYS A 529 -26.80 -23.48 -7.95
CA CYS A 529 -26.66 -24.24 -9.18
C CYS A 529 -26.85 -23.32 -10.39
N SER A 530 -25.97 -23.44 -11.38
CA SER A 530 -26.28 -23.11 -12.76
C SER A 530 -26.27 -24.39 -13.58
N GLU A 531 -27.20 -24.49 -14.51
CA GLU A 531 -27.36 -25.63 -15.40
C GLU A 531 -26.81 -25.20 -16.76
N PHE A 532 -25.79 -25.91 -17.26
CA PHE A 532 -25.20 -25.64 -18.56
C PHE A 532 -25.06 -26.96 -19.32
N ASP A 533 -25.70 -27.04 -20.48
CA ASP A 533 -25.67 -28.22 -21.37
C ASP A 533 -26.11 -29.55 -20.71
N GLY A 534 -27.19 -29.50 -19.91
CA GLY A 534 -27.73 -30.67 -19.21
C GLY A 534 -26.86 -31.21 -18.07
N LYS A 535 -25.80 -30.50 -17.68
CA LYS A 535 -24.94 -30.82 -16.53
C LYS A 535 -25.07 -29.73 -15.46
N GLN A 536 -25.26 -30.17 -14.21
CA GLN A 536 -25.27 -29.26 -13.06
C GLN A 536 -23.83 -28.89 -12.69
N THR A 537 -23.51 -27.59 -12.72
CA THR A 537 -22.24 -27.08 -12.21
C THR A 537 -22.43 -26.51 -10.81
N PHE A 538 -21.56 -26.90 -9.87
CA PHE A 538 -21.58 -26.45 -8.48
C PHE A 538 -20.43 -25.47 -8.22
N GLU A 539 -20.73 -24.38 -7.51
CA GLU A 539 -19.70 -23.50 -6.98
C GLU A 539 -19.11 -24.12 -5.71
N VAL A 540 -17.79 -24.34 -5.71
CA VAL A 540 -17.04 -24.83 -4.54
C VAL A 540 -16.52 -23.62 -3.78
N SER A 541 -17.04 -23.39 -2.58
CA SER A 541 -16.66 -22.23 -1.75
C SER A 541 -15.36 -22.45 -0.98
N ALA A 542 -15.01 -23.71 -0.71
CA ALA A 542 -13.76 -24.08 -0.04
C ALA A 542 -13.36 -25.52 -0.39
N VAL A 543 -12.06 -25.76 -0.46
CA VAL A 543 -11.46 -27.10 -0.49
C VAL A 543 -10.74 -27.27 0.83
N THR A 544 -11.12 -28.26 1.64
CA THR A 544 -10.38 -28.64 2.83
C THR A 544 -9.75 -30.00 2.61
N ILE A 545 -8.43 -30.05 2.77
CA ILE A 545 -7.64 -31.28 2.72
C ILE A 545 -7.56 -31.81 4.14
N TYR A 546 -8.17 -32.95 4.41
CA TYR A 546 -8.00 -33.66 5.68
C TYR A 546 -6.88 -34.68 5.54
N ASP A 547 -5.88 -34.57 6.40
CA ASP A 547 -4.86 -35.58 6.62
C ASP A 547 -5.30 -36.42 7.83
N PHE A 548 -5.73 -37.67 7.59
CA PHE A 548 -6.12 -38.58 8.66
C PHE A 548 -4.94 -39.49 9.04
N GLN A 549 -3.86 -38.90 9.54
CA GLN A 549 -2.92 -39.65 10.36
C GLN A 549 -3.48 -39.76 11.78
N ASN A 550 -3.97 -40.95 12.11
CA ASN A 550 -4.58 -41.40 13.38
C ASN A 550 -6.12 -41.42 13.38
N ILE A 551 -6.68 -42.39 12.66
CA ILE A 551 -7.95 -43.00 13.06
C ILE A 551 -7.64 -44.44 13.42
N ASP A 552 -7.72 -44.78 14.71
CA ASP A 552 -7.74 -46.19 15.13
C ASP A 552 -8.93 -46.86 14.43
N GLY A 553 -8.74 -48.11 13.97
CA GLY A 553 -9.56 -48.84 13.00
C GLY A 553 -11.04 -49.12 13.35
N GLN A 554 -11.69 -48.27 14.15
CA GLN A 554 -13.12 -48.28 14.46
C GLN A 554 -13.82 -46.92 14.36
N GLY A 555 -13.17 -45.86 13.85
CA GLY A 555 -13.89 -44.65 13.41
C GLY A 555 -14.61 -43.86 14.52
N LYS A 556 -13.98 -43.68 15.70
CA LYS A 556 -14.45 -42.73 16.72
C LYS A 556 -13.36 -41.71 17.06
N LEU A 557 -13.70 -40.42 16.92
CA LEU A 557 -12.97 -39.30 17.52
C LEU A 557 -13.18 -39.32 19.04
N SER A 558 -12.18 -39.74 19.81
CA SER A 558 -12.20 -39.58 21.27
C SER A 558 -11.52 -38.27 21.65
N ASN A 559 -12.32 -37.24 21.94
CA ASN A 559 -11.92 -36.21 22.89
C ASN A 559 -12.16 -36.77 24.29
N GLU A 560 -11.11 -36.96 25.08
CA GLU A 560 -11.16 -36.73 26.53
C GLU A 560 -9.74 -36.67 27.13
N ASN A 561 -9.53 -35.64 27.95
CA ASN A 561 -8.28 -35.32 28.65
C ASN A 561 -7.82 -36.45 29.59
N SER A 562 -6.52 -36.73 29.66
CA SER A 562 -5.78 -36.78 30.95
C SER A 562 -4.28 -37.09 30.80
N CYS A 563 -3.50 -36.25 31.46
CA CYS A 563 -2.17 -36.41 32.08
C CYS A 563 -1.43 -37.77 32.07
N GLN A 564 -0.09 -37.63 32.04
CA GLN A 564 0.98 -38.50 32.59
C GLN A 564 1.30 -39.82 31.88
N SER A 565 2.49 -39.92 31.28
CA SER A 565 3.62 -40.67 31.86
C SER A 565 4.79 -40.84 30.87
N LYS A 566 5.98 -40.98 31.45
CA LYS A 566 7.27 -41.29 30.82
C LYS A 566 7.24 -42.63 30.08
N GLY A 567 7.98 -42.73 28.96
CA GLY A 567 8.41 -44.01 28.41
C GLY A 567 9.19 -43.83 27.10
N GLU A 568 10.48 -44.16 27.11
CA GLU A 568 11.28 -44.43 25.91
C GLU A 568 10.62 -45.55 25.10
N ILE A 569 10.53 -45.40 23.78
CA ILE A 569 10.23 -46.51 22.86
C ILE A 569 11.27 -46.50 21.74
N THR A 570 12.01 -47.60 21.68
CA THR A 570 13.08 -47.93 20.74
C THR A 570 12.47 -48.42 19.42
N TYR A 571 12.89 -47.87 18.28
CA TYR A 571 12.49 -48.36 16.96
C TYR A 571 13.29 -49.62 16.58
N LYS A 572 12.58 -50.71 16.27
CA LYS A 572 13.12 -51.82 15.48
C LYS A 572 12.60 -51.69 14.05
N GLN A 573 13.54 -51.48 13.14
CA GLN A 573 13.36 -51.45 11.70
C GLN A 573 13.07 -52.87 11.19
N GLN A 574 11.98 -53.06 10.43
CA GLN A 574 11.83 -54.20 9.55
C GLN A 574 11.62 -53.69 8.12
N GLU A 575 12.42 -54.24 7.22
CA GLU A 575 12.58 -53.88 5.83
C GLU A 575 11.28 -54.05 5.04
N GLY A 576 10.89 -52.98 4.35
CA GLY A 576 9.90 -52.95 3.30
C GLY A 576 10.03 -51.60 2.60
N GLU A 577 10.45 -51.62 1.33
CA GLU A 577 10.56 -50.41 0.50
C GLU A 577 9.20 -49.72 0.40
N VAL A 578 9.06 -48.61 1.13
CA VAL A 578 8.04 -47.59 0.86
C VAL A 578 8.76 -46.46 0.14
N THR A 579 8.46 -46.30 -1.15
CA THR A 579 8.78 -45.08 -1.88
C THR A 579 7.89 -43.95 -1.35
N GLU A 580 8.35 -43.29 -0.29
CA GLU A 580 7.75 -42.07 0.25
C GLU A 580 7.82 -40.94 -0.79
N CYS A 581 6.66 -40.55 -1.34
CA CYS A 581 6.54 -39.36 -2.17
C CYS A 581 6.57 -38.11 -1.30
N GLN A 582 7.57 -37.27 -1.57
CA GLN A 582 7.84 -36.01 -0.88
C GLN A 582 7.08 -34.82 -1.48
N ALA A 583 6.93 -33.80 -0.61
CA ALA A 583 6.67 -32.38 -0.89
C ALA A 583 5.23 -31.95 -1.23
N GLY A 584 4.58 -31.27 -0.27
CA GLY A 584 3.20 -30.75 -0.30
C GLY A 584 2.85 -29.60 -1.28
N VAL A 585 3.38 -29.62 -2.50
CA VAL A 585 2.76 -28.98 -3.69
C VAL A 585 2.89 -29.95 -4.86
N TYR A 586 4.04 -30.63 -4.94
CA TYR A 586 4.26 -31.79 -5.81
C TYR A 586 3.37 -33.00 -5.49
N ALA A 587 3.03 -33.24 -4.21
CA ALA A 587 2.22 -34.37 -3.79
C ALA A 587 0.76 -34.29 -4.29
N VAL A 588 0.19 -33.09 -4.41
CA VAL A 588 -1.13 -32.90 -5.03
C VAL A 588 -1.04 -33.12 -6.54
N GLN A 589 0.06 -32.69 -7.16
CA GLN A 589 0.28 -32.79 -8.61
C GLN A 589 0.56 -34.21 -9.12
N LYS A 590 1.00 -35.14 -8.26
CA LYS A 590 1.48 -36.47 -8.69
C LYS A 590 0.53 -37.64 -8.41
N MET A 591 -0.55 -37.45 -7.65
CA MET A 591 -1.32 -38.58 -7.09
C MET A 591 -2.78 -38.70 -7.57
N SER A 592 -3.37 -37.72 -8.27
CA SER A 592 -4.78 -37.78 -8.67
C SER A 592 -5.09 -37.36 -10.10
N GLY A 593 -4.06 -37.19 -10.95
CA GLY A 593 -4.25 -36.61 -12.28
C GLY A 593 -4.92 -35.23 -12.22
N CYS A 594 -4.82 -34.52 -11.10
CA CYS A 594 -5.35 -33.16 -10.96
C CYS A 594 -4.25 -32.24 -10.44
N HIS A 595 -4.21 -31.00 -10.91
CA HIS A 595 -3.25 -30.00 -10.43
C HIS A 595 -3.92 -28.66 -10.16
N LEU A 596 -3.32 -27.87 -9.27
CA LEU A 596 -3.68 -26.47 -9.13
C LEU A 596 -3.20 -25.70 -10.36
N ARG A 597 -4.06 -24.85 -10.94
CA ARG A 597 -3.75 -24.08 -12.15
C ARG A 597 -2.54 -23.17 -11.94
N PHE A 598 -1.60 -23.18 -12.89
CA PHE A 598 -0.43 -22.29 -12.84
C PHE A 598 -0.73 -20.91 -13.43
N SER A 599 -1.69 -20.80 -14.33
CA SER A 599 -2.14 -19.52 -14.90
C SER A 599 -3.60 -19.58 -15.32
N LEU A 600 -4.29 -18.43 -15.34
CA LEU A 600 -5.60 -18.33 -15.98
C LEU A 600 -5.54 -18.59 -17.49
N LEU A 601 -4.36 -18.42 -18.11
CA LEU A 601 -4.14 -18.71 -19.52
C LEU A 601 -4.47 -20.17 -19.90
N GLU A 602 -4.41 -21.10 -18.94
CA GLU A 602 -4.81 -22.51 -19.12
C GLU A 602 -6.30 -22.67 -19.44
N HIS A 603 -7.13 -21.68 -19.10
CA HIS A 603 -8.56 -21.64 -19.42
C HIS A 603 -8.86 -21.00 -20.79
N LEU A 604 -7.84 -20.55 -21.54
CA LEU A 604 -8.04 -19.94 -22.85
C LEU A 604 -8.77 -20.85 -23.86
N PRO A 605 -8.52 -22.18 -23.94
CA PRO A 605 -9.27 -23.07 -24.82
C PRO A 605 -10.77 -23.13 -24.50
N PHE A 606 -11.14 -23.06 -23.21
CA PHE A 606 -12.53 -23.05 -22.77
C PHE A 606 -13.21 -21.73 -23.15
N LEU A 607 -12.55 -20.61 -22.88
CA LEU A 607 -12.98 -19.27 -23.28
C LEU A 607 -13.19 -19.18 -24.80
N PHE A 608 -12.27 -19.76 -25.56
CA PHE A 608 -12.34 -19.78 -27.01
C PHE A 608 -13.60 -20.45 -27.55
N ASN A 609 -13.99 -21.61 -27.02
CA ASN A 609 -15.20 -22.30 -27.46
C ASN A 609 -16.43 -21.41 -27.25
N LYS A 610 -16.53 -20.77 -26.07
CA LYS A 610 -17.60 -19.82 -25.78
C LYS A 610 -17.62 -18.62 -26.74
N ILE A 611 -16.46 -18.07 -27.07
CA ILE A 611 -16.30 -16.96 -28.02
C ILE A 611 -16.67 -17.39 -29.46
N ALA A 612 -16.32 -18.62 -29.84
CA ALA A 612 -16.65 -19.16 -31.16
C ALA A 612 -18.15 -19.41 -31.31
N ASP A 613 -18.81 -19.85 -30.24
CA ASP A 613 -20.25 -20.10 -30.19
C ASP A 613 -21.07 -18.80 -30.19
N SER A 614 -20.64 -17.77 -29.43
CA SER A 614 -21.33 -16.46 -29.38
C SER A 614 -21.25 -15.69 -30.71
N ASN A 615 -20.12 -15.78 -31.42
CA ASN A 615 -19.99 -15.24 -32.78
C ASN A 615 -20.88 -15.97 -33.80
N HIS A 616 -21.32 -17.19 -33.49
CA HIS A 616 -22.18 -18.00 -34.35
C HIS A 616 -23.66 -17.58 -34.26
N GLU A 617 -24.13 -17.12 -33.09
CA GLU A 617 -25.51 -16.64 -32.88
C GLU A 617 -25.74 -15.26 -33.53
N THR A 618 -24.74 -14.37 -33.54
CA THR A 618 -24.86 -13.06 -34.20
C THR A 618 -24.82 -13.11 -35.73
N ALA A 619 -24.41 -14.24 -36.33
CA ALA A 619 -24.36 -14.41 -37.78
C ALA A 619 -25.60 -15.13 -38.35
N GLY A 620 -26.51 -15.60 -37.49
CA GLY A 620 -27.56 -16.54 -37.89
C GLY A 620 -28.88 -16.36 -37.14
N ASN A 621 -29.36 -15.14 -36.94
CA ASN A 621 -30.79 -14.79 -36.87
C ASN A 621 -30.95 -13.31 -36.53
N VAL A 622 -31.13 -12.46 -37.55
CA VAL A 622 -31.54 -11.05 -37.38
C VAL A 622 -32.98 -10.82 -37.87
N ASN A 623 -33.72 -11.86 -38.26
CA ASN A 623 -35.08 -11.66 -38.79
C ASN A 623 -36.25 -12.29 -38.04
N GLU A 624 -36.08 -13.17 -37.04
CA GLU A 624 -37.27 -13.82 -36.43
C GLU A 624 -37.11 -14.20 -34.95
N ILE A 625 -36.69 -13.29 -34.06
CA ILE A 625 -37.04 -13.38 -32.62
C ILE A 625 -37.15 -11.97 -32.05
N ASN A 626 -38.23 -11.24 -32.38
CA ASN A 626 -38.52 -9.94 -31.76
C ASN A 626 -39.92 -9.87 -31.09
N ASP A 627 -40.66 -10.97 -30.99
CA ASP A 627 -42.07 -10.90 -30.53
C ASP A 627 -42.41 -11.70 -29.25
N GLU A 628 -41.49 -12.38 -28.55
CA GLU A 628 -41.87 -13.21 -27.38
C GLU A 628 -41.08 -13.04 -26.07
N LEU A 629 -40.25 -12.00 -25.91
CA LEU A 629 -39.56 -11.73 -24.63
C LEU A 629 -39.88 -10.36 -24.01
N GLU A 630 -41.07 -9.79 -24.29
CA GLU A 630 -41.55 -8.56 -23.64
C GLU A 630 -42.20 -8.76 -22.26
N ASN A 631 -42.28 -9.98 -21.72
CA ASN A 631 -42.92 -10.21 -20.43
C ASN A 631 -42.01 -10.97 -19.46
N LEU A 632 -41.09 -10.26 -18.79
CA LEU A 632 -40.72 -10.49 -17.38
C LEU A 632 -39.85 -9.34 -16.86
N HIS A 633 -40.36 -8.69 -15.82
CA HIS A 633 -39.90 -7.46 -15.18
C HIS A 633 -38.40 -7.38 -14.84
N CYS A 634 -37.77 -6.28 -15.24
CA CYS A 634 -36.69 -5.62 -14.49
C CYS A 634 -36.81 -4.11 -14.70
N ASP A 635 -37.43 -3.44 -13.72
CA ASP A 635 -37.53 -1.99 -13.65
C ASP A 635 -36.15 -1.36 -13.34
N GLN A 636 -35.90 -0.21 -13.98
CA GLN A 636 -34.84 0.78 -13.73
C GLN A 636 -33.53 0.71 -14.55
N PHE A 637 -33.61 0.82 -15.87
CA PHE A 637 -32.63 1.58 -16.68
C PHE A 637 -33.34 2.20 -17.89
N SER A 638 -33.02 3.45 -18.26
CA SER A 638 -33.61 4.12 -19.42
C SER A 638 -33.08 3.55 -20.74
N ASP A 639 -33.96 3.33 -21.72
CA ASP A 639 -33.68 2.74 -23.05
C ASP A 639 -32.52 3.39 -23.83
N SER A 640 -32.10 4.61 -23.47
CA SER A 640 -30.94 5.30 -24.05
C SER A 640 -29.58 4.72 -23.65
N ASP A 641 -29.48 4.03 -22.51
CA ASP A 641 -28.21 3.43 -22.04
C ASP A 641 -27.94 2.05 -22.67
N ARG A 642 -28.99 1.35 -23.14
CA ARG A 642 -28.86 0.08 -23.87
C ARG A 642 -28.28 0.29 -25.28
N GLN A 643 -28.73 1.32 -26.02
CA GLN A 643 -28.26 1.59 -27.40
C GLN A 643 -26.78 2.04 -27.53
N ILE A 644 -26.12 2.45 -26.43
CA ILE A 644 -24.71 2.90 -26.46
C ILE A 644 -23.74 1.74 -26.24
N LYS A 645 -24.14 0.69 -25.49
CA LYS A 645 -23.28 -0.48 -25.22
C LYS A 645 -23.10 -1.40 -26.44
N ASP A 646 -24.02 -1.37 -27.39
CA ASP A 646 -23.96 -2.19 -28.61
C ASP A 646 -22.91 -1.74 -29.65
N LYS A 647 -22.16 -0.65 -29.40
CA LYS A 647 -21.12 -0.11 -30.31
C LYS A 647 -19.68 -0.25 -29.82
N LEU A 648 -19.45 -0.60 -28.56
CA LEU A 648 -18.10 -0.79 -28.01
C LEU A 648 -17.60 -2.21 -28.30
N PRO A 649 -16.29 -2.41 -28.50
CA PRO A 649 -15.78 -3.73 -28.79
C PRO A 649 -15.77 -4.58 -27.51
N LEU A 650 -16.13 -5.86 -27.64
CA LEU A 650 -16.33 -6.78 -26.53
C LEU A 650 -14.98 -7.28 -25.99
N LEU A 651 -14.80 -7.20 -24.67
CA LEU A 651 -13.65 -7.73 -23.95
C LEU A 651 -14.13 -8.70 -22.87
N TYR A 652 -13.67 -9.94 -22.95
CA TYR A 652 -13.93 -10.95 -21.93
C TYR A 652 -12.90 -10.84 -20.82
N LEU A 653 -13.34 -10.76 -19.57
CA LEU A 653 -12.46 -10.69 -18.40
C LEU A 653 -12.68 -11.88 -17.48
N MET A 654 -11.60 -12.51 -17.04
CA MET A 654 -11.60 -13.58 -16.05
C MET A 654 -10.58 -13.26 -14.96
N THR A 655 -10.99 -13.40 -13.69
CA THR A 655 -10.10 -13.21 -12.54
C THR A 655 -10.10 -14.45 -11.65
N GLY A 656 -8.96 -14.75 -11.05
CA GLY A 656 -8.82 -15.95 -10.22
C GLY A 656 -7.45 -16.10 -9.59
N GLN A 657 -7.38 -16.94 -8.56
CA GLN A 657 -6.12 -17.30 -7.92
C GLN A 657 -5.35 -18.33 -8.73
N VAL A 658 -4.03 -18.21 -8.80
CA VAL A 658 -3.12 -19.15 -9.47
C VAL A 658 -1.97 -19.52 -8.55
N PHE A 659 -1.35 -20.67 -8.82
CA PHE A 659 -0.44 -21.33 -7.89
C PHE A 659 0.90 -21.64 -8.56
N ARG A 660 2.00 -21.10 -8.04
CA ARG A 660 3.35 -21.35 -8.59
C ARG A 660 4.38 -21.53 -7.48
N PRO A 661 5.19 -22.60 -7.51
CA PRO A 661 6.41 -22.65 -6.72
C PRO A 661 7.28 -21.43 -7.03
N CYS A 662 7.81 -20.79 -6.00
CA CYS A 662 8.65 -19.61 -6.17
C CYS A 662 9.66 -19.47 -5.03
N GLU A 663 10.73 -18.74 -5.31
CA GLU A 663 11.69 -18.28 -4.30
C GLU A 663 11.02 -17.41 -3.24
N ILE A 664 11.67 -17.27 -2.09
CA ILE A 664 11.26 -16.30 -1.07
C ILE A 664 11.98 -14.99 -1.34
N ASN A 665 11.25 -14.03 -1.86
CA ASN A 665 11.68 -12.64 -1.99
C ASN A 665 10.47 -11.71 -1.86
N PRO A 666 10.69 -10.38 -1.76
CA PRO A 666 9.60 -9.45 -1.49
C PRO A 666 8.43 -9.38 -2.47
N PHE A 667 8.60 -9.96 -3.66
CA PHE A 667 7.70 -9.80 -4.80
C PHE A 667 7.14 -11.12 -5.31
N THR A 668 7.48 -12.24 -4.67
CA THR A 668 7.02 -13.57 -5.06
C THR A 668 6.18 -14.20 -3.97
N CYS A 669 5.02 -14.71 -4.36
CA CYS A 669 4.11 -15.43 -3.50
C CYS A 669 3.64 -16.70 -4.22
N PRO A 670 3.53 -17.85 -3.54
CA PRO A 670 3.05 -19.07 -4.16
C PRO A 670 1.57 -19.02 -4.56
N VAL A 671 0.80 -18.07 -4.01
CA VAL A 671 -0.61 -17.80 -4.35
C VAL A 671 -0.73 -16.38 -4.90
N LYS A 672 -1.14 -16.26 -6.15
CA LYS A 672 -1.27 -14.96 -6.84
C LYS A 672 -2.69 -14.76 -7.35
N SER A 673 -3.11 -13.51 -7.52
CA SER A 673 -4.35 -13.17 -8.23
C SER A 673 -4.00 -12.72 -9.65
N GLU A 674 -4.53 -13.41 -10.66
CA GLU A 674 -4.37 -13.03 -12.06
C GLU A 674 -5.66 -12.42 -12.62
N MET A 675 -5.52 -11.54 -13.60
CA MET A 675 -6.59 -11.07 -14.48
C MET A 675 -6.23 -11.43 -15.92
N LEU A 676 -7.06 -12.26 -16.54
CA LEU A 676 -6.99 -12.62 -17.95
C LEU A 676 -8.02 -11.80 -18.72
N GLY A 677 -7.56 -11.07 -19.74
CA GLY A 677 -8.42 -10.40 -20.70
C GLY A 677 -8.29 -11.03 -22.09
N VAL A 678 -9.42 -11.26 -22.74
CA VAL A 678 -9.47 -11.80 -24.11
C VAL A 678 -10.32 -10.87 -24.98
N PHE A 679 -9.68 -10.30 -25.98
CA PHE A 679 -10.30 -9.44 -26.98
C PHE A 679 -10.38 -10.18 -28.31
N SER A 680 -11.60 -10.46 -28.79
CA SER A 680 -11.80 -11.17 -30.06
C SER A 680 -11.98 -10.21 -31.23
N PHE A 681 -11.29 -10.46 -32.34
CA PHE A 681 -11.53 -9.77 -33.61
C PHE A 681 -12.70 -10.43 -34.37
N LYS A 682 -13.37 -9.67 -35.25
CA LYS A 682 -14.53 -10.18 -36.01
C LYS A 682 -14.11 -11.34 -36.92
N SER A 683 -14.98 -12.34 -37.00
CA SER A 683 -14.77 -13.55 -37.81
C SER A 683 -14.65 -13.22 -39.30
N GLY A 684 -13.59 -13.72 -39.95
CA GLY A 684 -13.36 -13.57 -41.40
C GLY A 684 -12.51 -12.38 -41.83
N GLU A 685 -12.10 -11.48 -40.91
CA GLU A 685 -11.15 -10.41 -41.21
C GLU A 685 -9.70 -10.90 -41.11
N ILE A 686 -8.88 -10.57 -42.12
CA ILE A 686 -7.42 -10.72 -42.04
C ILE A 686 -6.93 -9.65 -41.06
N CYS A 687 -6.59 -10.06 -39.83
CA CYS A 687 -6.12 -9.14 -38.81
C CYS A 687 -4.68 -8.73 -39.11
N LYS A 688 -4.44 -7.45 -39.40
CA LYS A 688 -3.08 -6.94 -39.61
C LYS A 688 -2.40 -6.65 -38.28
N SER A 689 -1.06 -6.63 -38.27
CA SER A 689 -0.27 -6.20 -37.11
C SER A 689 -0.65 -4.80 -36.60
N GLU A 690 -1.09 -3.92 -37.50
CA GLU A 690 -1.58 -2.56 -37.21
C GLU A 690 -2.86 -2.55 -36.35
N ASP A 691 -3.81 -3.44 -36.63
CA ASP A 691 -5.09 -3.54 -35.90
C ASP A 691 -4.86 -4.06 -34.47
N ILE A 692 -3.93 -4.99 -34.32
CA ILE A 692 -3.52 -5.54 -33.03
C ILE A 692 -2.76 -4.47 -32.23
N SER A 693 -1.84 -3.74 -32.88
CA SER A 693 -1.11 -2.63 -32.27
C SER A 693 -2.05 -1.51 -31.80
N SER A 694 -3.10 -1.20 -32.56
CA SER A 694 -4.14 -0.24 -32.18
C SER A 694 -4.95 -0.71 -30.97
N SER A 695 -5.35 -1.98 -30.95
CA SER A 695 -6.09 -2.58 -29.83
C SER A 695 -5.23 -2.66 -28.57
N PHE A 696 -3.95 -3.00 -28.73
CA PHE A 696 -2.96 -2.97 -27.66
C PHE A 696 -2.84 -1.57 -27.06
N LYS A 697 -2.62 -0.54 -27.89
CA LYS A 697 -2.53 0.87 -27.44
C LYS A 697 -3.76 1.32 -26.63
N LYS A 698 -4.96 0.81 -26.97
CA LYS A 698 -6.17 1.08 -26.18
C LYS A 698 -6.09 0.43 -24.80
N ILE A 699 -5.72 -0.84 -24.71
CA ILE A 699 -5.58 -1.56 -23.43
C ILE A 699 -4.50 -0.91 -22.55
N THR A 700 -3.34 -0.58 -23.13
CA THR A 700 -2.26 0.10 -22.40
C THR A 700 -2.68 1.49 -21.94
N SER A 701 -3.41 2.26 -22.76
CA SER A 701 -3.92 3.56 -22.32
C SER A 701 -4.92 3.46 -21.16
N CYS A 702 -5.70 2.37 -21.08
CA CYS A 702 -6.58 2.11 -19.94
C CYS A 702 -5.78 1.80 -18.67
N LEU A 703 -4.68 1.05 -18.79
CA LEU A 703 -3.77 0.77 -17.68
C LEU A 703 -3.09 2.06 -17.18
N ASP A 704 -2.55 2.88 -18.08
CA ASP A 704 -1.91 4.15 -17.72
C ASP A 704 -2.90 5.12 -17.06
N ALA A 705 -4.13 5.21 -17.60
CA ALA A 705 -5.19 6.05 -17.02
C ALA A 705 -5.66 5.56 -15.65
N SER A 706 -5.59 4.24 -15.40
CA SER A 706 -5.94 3.64 -14.11
C SER A 706 -4.92 3.94 -13.02
N PHE A 707 -3.67 4.22 -13.39
CA PHE A 707 -2.60 4.43 -12.44
C PHE A 707 -1.74 5.63 -12.85
N PRO A 708 -2.27 6.87 -12.83
CA PRO A 708 -1.58 8.06 -13.35
C PRO A 708 -0.26 8.38 -12.62
N GLY A 709 -0.07 7.88 -11.40
CA GLY A 709 1.17 7.98 -10.62
C GLY A 709 2.14 6.82 -10.79
N LEU A 710 1.81 5.82 -11.60
CA LEU A 710 2.62 4.64 -11.90
C LEU A 710 3.02 4.69 -13.37
N LYS A 711 4.32 4.73 -13.65
CA LYS A 711 4.81 4.60 -15.02
C LYS A 711 4.89 3.13 -15.39
N ILE A 712 4.21 2.75 -16.47
CA ILE A 712 4.20 1.40 -17.01
C ILE A 712 4.87 1.44 -18.37
N SER A 713 5.81 0.52 -18.60
CA SER A 713 6.45 0.30 -19.89
C SER A 713 5.85 -0.92 -20.58
N TYR A 714 5.81 -0.83 -21.91
CA TYR A 714 5.17 -1.82 -22.77
C TYR A 714 6.19 -2.25 -23.81
N ASP A 715 6.74 -3.45 -23.65
CA ASP A 715 7.64 -4.05 -24.62
C ASP A 715 6.81 -4.90 -25.56
N ALA A 716 6.41 -4.36 -26.71
CA ALA A 716 5.60 -5.05 -27.70
C ALA A 716 6.32 -5.11 -29.05
N LEU A 717 6.24 -6.28 -29.69
CA LEU A 717 6.77 -6.47 -31.04
C LEU A 717 6.00 -5.60 -32.04
N GLU A 718 6.66 -4.63 -32.67
CA GLU A 718 6.04 -3.79 -33.70
C GLU A 718 5.68 -4.59 -34.96
N ASN A 719 6.41 -5.68 -35.23
CA ASN A 719 6.19 -6.58 -36.36
C ASN A 719 6.27 -8.04 -35.88
N PHE A 720 5.12 -8.70 -35.76
CA PHE A 720 5.03 -10.13 -35.46
C PHE A 720 4.16 -10.83 -36.50
N ASP A 721 4.43 -12.10 -36.72
CA ASP A 721 3.76 -12.90 -37.73
C ASP A 721 2.34 -13.29 -37.25
N THR A 722 1.33 -12.64 -37.82
CA THR A 722 -0.09 -12.90 -37.57
C THR A 722 -0.58 -14.20 -38.21
N ASP A 723 0.27 -14.91 -38.96
CA ASP A 723 -0.05 -16.19 -39.59
C ASP A 723 0.35 -17.41 -38.78
N LEU A 724 1.16 -17.25 -37.74
CA LEU A 724 1.51 -18.34 -36.83
C LEU A 724 0.27 -18.85 -36.05
N PRO A 725 -0.11 -20.13 -36.19
CA PRO A 725 -1.21 -20.70 -35.42
C PRO A 725 -0.80 -20.91 -33.95
N GLY A 726 -1.79 -20.91 -33.06
CA GLY A 726 -1.59 -21.12 -31.63
C GLY A 726 -1.42 -19.83 -30.85
N LEU A 727 -0.80 -19.93 -29.68
CA LEU A 727 -0.58 -18.84 -28.74
C LEU A 727 0.85 -18.31 -28.88
N ASN A 728 1.00 -17.07 -29.32
CA ASN A 728 2.29 -16.42 -29.54
C ASN A 728 2.43 -15.24 -28.58
N GLU A 729 3.49 -15.20 -27.78
CA GLU A 729 3.79 -14.04 -26.94
C GLU A 729 4.28 -12.90 -27.83
N ILE A 730 3.65 -11.74 -27.68
CA ILE A 730 3.93 -10.56 -28.52
C ILE A 730 4.39 -9.36 -27.70
N GLY A 731 4.35 -9.45 -26.38
CA GLY A 731 4.92 -8.42 -25.52
C GLY A 731 4.78 -8.67 -24.03
N SER A 732 5.40 -7.79 -23.25
CA SER A 732 5.32 -7.77 -21.80
C SER A 732 4.98 -6.37 -21.28
N ILE A 733 4.37 -6.35 -20.09
CA ILE A 733 3.96 -5.14 -19.38
C ILE A 733 4.83 -5.08 -18.13
N GLN A 734 5.62 -4.02 -18.01
CA GLN A 734 6.60 -3.85 -16.95
C GLN A 734 6.38 -2.53 -16.21
N VAL A 735 6.86 -2.45 -14.98
CA VAL A 735 6.87 -1.19 -14.23
C VAL A 735 8.17 -0.43 -14.53
N ASP A 736 8.04 0.84 -14.94
CA ASP A 736 9.13 1.69 -15.42
C ASP A 736 10.07 2.15 -14.29
N PHE A 737 11.23 2.69 -14.69
CA PHE A 737 12.36 3.06 -13.87
C PHE A 737 12.10 4.16 -12.81
N ASP A 738 11.00 4.90 -12.90
CA ASP A 738 10.62 6.00 -11.99
C ASP A 738 9.70 5.54 -10.83
N CYS A 739 9.54 4.23 -10.65
CA CYS A 739 8.86 3.57 -9.53
C CYS A 739 9.84 3.31 -8.36
N PRO A 740 9.38 3.13 -7.10
CA PRO A 740 10.21 2.59 -6.01
C PRO A 740 11.16 1.48 -6.48
N SER A 741 12.43 1.63 -6.11
CA SER A 741 13.56 0.84 -6.61
C SER A 741 13.39 -0.68 -6.51
N GLU A 742 12.50 -1.14 -5.65
CA GLU A 742 12.32 -2.52 -5.29
C GLU A 742 11.41 -3.31 -6.28
N ILE A 743 10.46 -2.63 -6.96
CA ILE A 743 9.56 -3.24 -7.97
C ILE A 743 9.99 -2.91 -9.42
N ARG A 744 10.96 -2.01 -9.56
CA ARG A 744 11.53 -1.56 -10.83
C ARG A 744 11.86 -2.73 -11.77
N ASP A 745 11.51 -2.56 -13.05
CA ASP A 745 11.80 -3.51 -14.15
C ASP A 745 11.14 -4.89 -14.00
N ARG A 746 10.17 -5.05 -13.11
CA ARG A 746 9.41 -6.31 -12.98
C ARG A 746 8.27 -6.36 -13.97
N THR A 747 8.15 -7.52 -14.63
CA THR A 747 7.00 -7.85 -15.46
C THR A 747 5.77 -8.08 -14.59
N ILE A 748 4.76 -7.23 -14.77
CA ILE A 748 3.45 -7.31 -14.12
C ILE A 748 2.39 -7.93 -15.03
N GLY A 749 2.71 -8.17 -16.30
CA GLY A 749 1.84 -8.88 -17.20
C GLY A 749 2.48 -9.20 -18.53
N HIS A 750 1.77 -10.01 -19.30
CA HIS A 750 2.21 -10.50 -20.60
C HIS A 750 1.06 -10.39 -21.60
N LEU A 751 1.42 -10.25 -22.86
CA LEU A 751 0.50 -10.10 -23.98
C LEU A 751 0.75 -11.20 -25.00
N TRP A 752 -0.32 -11.83 -25.46
CA TRP A 752 -0.29 -12.88 -26.47
C TRP A 752 -1.26 -12.59 -27.60
N PHE A 753 -0.89 -13.04 -28.79
CA PHE A 753 -1.80 -13.19 -29.91
C PHE A 753 -2.17 -14.66 -30.05
N TYR A 754 -3.47 -14.94 -30.12
CA TYR A 754 -3.99 -16.29 -30.29
C TYR A 754 -4.72 -16.42 -31.62
N LYS A 755 -4.29 -17.36 -32.45
CA LYS A 755 -4.91 -17.69 -33.73
C LYS A 755 -5.29 -19.17 -33.77
N LYS A 756 -6.58 -19.48 -33.94
CA LYS A 756 -7.04 -20.87 -34.08
C LYS A 756 -8.17 -21.01 -35.09
N HIS A 757 -8.08 -22.09 -35.85
CA HIS A 757 -9.17 -22.54 -36.72
C HIS A 757 -10.21 -23.31 -35.89
N SER A 758 -11.45 -22.81 -35.89
CA SER A 758 -12.63 -23.58 -35.55
C SER A 758 -13.14 -24.32 -36.80
N ASN A 759 -13.94 -25.37 -36.62
CA ASN A 759 -14.52 -26.19 -37.69
C ASN A 759 -15.34 -25.39 -38.73
N LYS A 760 -15.67 -24.11 -38.46
CA LYS A 760 -16.43 -23.23 -39.38
C LYS A 760 -15.82 -21.85 -39.63
N ASN A 761 -14.90 -21.33 -38.79
CA ASN A 761 -14.34 -19.97 -38.92
C ASN A 761 -12.94 -19.82 -38.28
N MET A 762 -12.15 -18.85 -38.75
CA MET A 762 -10.90 -18.42 -38.12
C MET A 762 -11.19 -17.35 -37.07
N VAL A 763 -10.72 -17.56 -35.84
CA VAL A 763 -10.87 -16.59 -34.74
C VAL A 763 -9.48 -16.13 -34.31
N ASN A 764 -9.31 -14.82 -34.30
CA ASN A 764 -8.11 -14.14 -33.82
C ASN A 764 -8.45 -13.46 -32.49
N CYS A 765 -7.57 -13.60 -31.50
CA CYS A 765 -7.73 -12.94 -30.20
C CYS A 765 -6.44 -12.26 -29.75
N LEU A 766 -6.58 -11.09 -29.16
CA LEU A 766 -5.56 -10.47 -28.32
C LEU A 766 -5.83 -10.88 -26.86
N VAL A 767 -4.81 -11.40 -26.19
CA VAL A 767 -4.92 -11.95 -24.84
C VAL A 767 -3.91 -11.25 -23.94
N PHE A 768 -4.31 -10.79 -22.76
CA PHE A 768 -3.38 -10.29 -21.76
C PHE A 768 -3.60 -10.99 -20.42
N VAL A 769 -2.54 -11.19 -19.66
CA VAL A 769 -2.59 -11.66 -18.26
C VAL A 769 -1.84 -10.65 -17.41
N LEU A 770 -2.49 -10.17 -16.35
CA LEU A 770 -1.91 -9.25 -15.36
C LEU A 770 -1.82 -9.94 -14.00
N ASP A 771 -0.68 -9.78 -13.33
CA ASP A 771 -0.48 -10.13 -11.93
C ASP A 771 -1.02 -8.98 -11.05
N LEU A 772 -2.23 -9.15 -10.53
CA LEU A 772 -2.89 -8.14 -9.72
C LEU A 772 -2.17 -7.90 -8.40
N ASN A 773 -1.44 -8.89 -7.86
CA ASN A 773 -0.68 -8.70 -6.64
C ASN A 773 0.48 -7.72 -6.89
N LEU A 774 1.28 -7.96 -7.94
CA LEU A 774 2.39 -7.07 -8.29
C LEU A 774 1.92 -5.67 -8.71
N LEU A 775 0.84 -5.58 -9.48
CA LEU A 775 0.23 -4.30 -9.85
C LEU A 775 -0.22 -3.52 -8.60
N THR A 776 -0.81 -4.20 -7.61
CA THR A 776 -1.21 -3.59 -6.34
C THR A 776 -0.03 -3.10 -5.52
N LEU A 777 1.05 -3.90 -5.47
CA LEU A 777 2.30 -3.52 -4.83
C LEU A 777 2.87 -2.25 -5.45
N ALA A 778 2.87 -2.17 -6.78
CA ALA A 778 3.37 -1.01 -7.51
C ALA A 778 2.49 0.23 -7.29
N ALA A 779 1.17 0.09 -7.41
CA ALA A 779 0.21 1.17 -7.24
C ALA A 779 0.29 1.80 -5.83
N PHE A 780 0.21 0.99 -4.78
CA PHE A 780 0.27 1.45 -3.39
C PHE A 780 1.70 1.64 -2.84
N ARG A 781 2.73 1.37 -3.65
CA ARG A 781 4.15 1.39 -3.24
C ARG A 781 4.40 0.52 -2.01
N LEU A 782 3.81 -0.66 -1.99
CA LEU A 782 3.96 -1.59 -0.88
C LEU A 782 5.34 -2.26 -0.92
N PRO A 783 6.02 -2.39 0.22
CA PRO A 783 7.37 -2.96 0.28
C PRO A 783 7.40 -4.49 0.11
N HIS A 784 6.25 -5.17 0.25
CA HIS A 784 6.21 -6.64 0.32
C HIS A 784 4.86 -7.23 -0.09
N VAL A 785 4.89 -8.39 -0.76
CA VAL A 785 3.67 -9.11 -1.18
C VAL A 785 2.90 -9.71 0.00
N GLU A 786 3.59 -10.14 1.06
CA GLU A 786 2.91 -10.76 2.21
C GLU A 786 2.04 -9.76 2.99
N LEU A 787 2.25 -8.44 2.84
CA LEU A 787 1.35 -7.43 3.41
C LEU A 787 -0.09 -7.57 2.86
N LEU A 788 -0.24 -8.01 1.61
CA LEU A 788 -1.55 -8.30 1.01
C LEU A 788 -2.29 -9.43 1.73
N PHE A 789 -1.61 -10.23 2.53
CA PHE A 789 -2.20 -11.31 3.31
C PHE A 789 -2.21 -11.00 4.81
N SER A 790 -1.87 -9.77 5.20
CA SER A 790 -1.96 -9.32 6.59
C SER A 790 -3.41 -9.37 7.08
N ASN A 791 -3.58 -9.80 8.33
CA ASN A 791 -4.87 -9.72 9.04
C ASN A 791 -5.03 -8.38 9.78
N ASN A 792 -4.05 -7.48 9.68
CA ASN A 792 -4.10 -6.19 10.35
C ASN A 792 -5.12 -5.28 9.66
N LEU A 793 -6.21 -4.97 10.37
CA LEU A 793 -7.28 -4.11 9.85
C LEU A 793 -6.80 -2.69 9.51
N ASP A 794 -5.72 -2.22 10.14
CA ASP A 794 -5.15 -0.90 9.83
C ASP A 794 -4.49 -0.88 8.47
N PHE A 795 -3.89 -1.99 8.01
CA PHE A 795 -3.27 -2.08 6.68
C PHE A 795 -4.30 -1.80 5.58
N SER A 796 -5.47 -2.45 5.61
CA SER A 796 -6.51 -2.24 4.61
C SER A 796 -7.11 -0.83 4.68
N LYS A 797 -7.22 -0.24 5.88
CA LYS A 797 -7.69 1.15 6.06
C LYS A 797 -6.68 2.20 5.59
N GLN A 798 -5.39 1.89 5.64
CA GLN A 798 -4.30 2.77 5.23
C GLN A 798 -4.13 2.82 3.71
N CYS A 799 -4.59 1.81 2.99
CA CYS A 799 -4.58 1.75 1.53
C CYS A 799 -5.83 2.44 0.97
N THR A 800 -5.69 3.70 0.57
CA THR A 800 -6.79 4.49 0.01
C THR A 800 -6.47 5.05 -1.38
N ILE A 801 -7.46 5.00 -2.27
CA ILE A 801 -7.47 5.78 -3.51
C ILE A 801 -7.94 7.20 -3.19
N ARG A 802 -7.10 8.19 -3.46
CA ARG A 802 -7.40 9.62 -3.27
C ARG A 802 -8.22 10.15 -4.44
N GLY A 803 -8.83 11.33 -4.26
CA GLY A 803 -9.70 11.95 -5.27
C GLY A 803 -9.00 12.38 -6.58
N ASP A 804 -7.66 12.30 -6.63
CA ASP A 804 -6.83 12.47 -7.82
C ASP A 804 -6.40 11.13 -8.45
N ASN A 805 -7.03 10.02 -8.05
CA ASN A 805 -6.66 8.64 -8.38
C ASN A 805 -5.23 8.25 -7.96
N SER A 806 -4.63 8.95 -6.99
CA SER A 806 -3.37 8.52 -6.38
C SER A 806 -3.61 7.48 -5.29
N PHE A 807 -2.71 6.49 -5.24
CA PHE A 807 -2.75 5.39 -4.29
C PHE A 807 -1.72 5.68 -3.19
N GLU A 808 -2.14 5.61 -1.93
CA GLU A 808 -1.25 5.88 -0.79
C GLU A 808 -1.34 4.76 0.25
N TYR A 809 -0.19 4.42 0.84
CA TYR A 809 -0.04 3.56 2.00
C TYR A 809 0.84 4.25 3.04
N SER A 810 0.39 4.26 4.28
CA SER A 810 1.20 4.69 5.43
C SER A 810 1.64 3.45 6.23
N PRO A 811 2.94 3.22 6.46
CA PRO A 811 3.40 1.99 7.09
C PRO A 811 2.92 1.86 8.54
N VAL A 812 2.55 0.63 8.95
CA VAL A 812 2.13 0.31 10.32
C VAL A 812 3.24 0.60 11.33
N SER A 813 4.49 0.26 11.01
CA SER A 813 5.69 0.66 11.75
C SER A 813 6.64 1.43 10.83
N LEU A 814 7.12 2.59 11.30
CA LEU A 814 8.24 3.28 10.68
C LEU A 814 9.52 2.47 10.92
N PHE A 815 10.33 2.33 9.87
CA PHE A 815 11.65 1.68 9.92
C PHE A 815 11.65 0.29 10.57
N PRO A 816 10.86 -0.68 10.06
CA PRO A 816 10.77 -2.02 10.63
C PRO A 816 12.15 -2.70 10.66
N VAL A 817 12.46 -3.36 11.79
CA VAL A 817 13.77 -3.98 12.02
C VAL A 817 13.99 -5.21 11.15
N MET A 818 15.19 -5.31 10.59
CA MET A 818 15.63 -6.44 9.76
C MET A 818 16.73 -7.23 10.50
N PHE A 819 16.61 -8.56 10.49
CA PHE A 819 17.62 -9.46 11.05
C PHE A 819 18.08 -10.47 10.00
N ASP A 820 19.39 -10.50 9.74
CA ASP A 820 20.01 -11.47 8.85
C ASP A 820 20.51 -12.68 9.64
N HIS A 821 20.14 -13.88 9.21
CA HIS A 821 20.65 -15.14 9.73
C HIS A 821 21.16 -16.02 8.59
N ASP A 822 22.40 -16.48 8.70
CA ASP A 822 22.98 -17.40 7.71
C ASP A 822 22.75 -18.86 8.15
N MET A 823 22.48 -19.73 7.17
CA MET A 823 22.31 -21.17 7.34
C MET A 823 23.17 -21.92 6.34
N SER A 824 24.17 -22.64 6.86
CA SER A 824 25.03 -23.53 6.08
C SER A 824 24.66 -25.00 6.30
N PHE A 825 24.77 -25.81 5.26
CA PHE A 825 24.57 -27.25 5.34
C PHE A 825 25.20 -27.99 4.18
N TRP A 826 25.43 -29.29 4.39
CA TRP A 826 25.81 -30.25 3.36
C TRP A 826 24.58 -30.89 2.73
N GLU A 827 24.55 -30.97 1.40
CA GLU A 827 23.53 -31.68 0.64
C GLU A 827 23.53 -33.19 0.95
N ASN A 828 22.39 -33.85 0.71
CA ASN A 828 22.29 -35.30 0.75
C ASN A 828 22.91 -35.87 -0.53
N GLU A 829 23.91 -36.74 -0.40
CA GLU A 829 24.60 -37.34 -1.57
C GLU A 829 23.71 -38.31 -2.36
N LYS A 830 22.66 -38.84 -1.73
CA LYS A 830 21.78 -39.86 -2.33
C LYS A 830 20.57 -39.26 -3.04
N LYS A 831 20.37 -37.95 -2.95
CA LYS A 831 19.13 -37.31 -3.37
C LYS A 831 19.36 -35.87 -3.79
N ASP A 832 18.81 -35.52 -4.95
CA ASP A 832 18.91 -34.16 -5.48
C ASP A 832 18.27 -33.14 -4.52
N PHE A 833 18.96 -32.00 -4.36
CA PHE A 833 18.46 -30.91 -3.55
C PHE A 833 17.36 -30.14 -4.28
N ASP A 834 16.12 -30.28 -3.80
CA ASP A 834 14.99 -29.48 -4.25
C ASP A 834 14.90 -28.16 -3.48
N GLU A 835 15.31 -27.09 -4.15
CA GLU A 835 15.33 -25.73 -3.62
C GLU A 835 13.92 -25.16 -3.36
N TYR A 836 12.88 -25.64 -4.07
CA TYR A 836 11.50 -25.20 -3.80
C TYR A 836 10.94 -25.87 -2.55
N THR A 837 11.26 -27.15 -2.31
CA THR A 837 10.95 -27.81 -1.03
C THR A 837 11.65 -27.09 0.12
N PHE A 838 12.89 -26.64 -0.07
CA PHE A 838 13.61 -25.80 0.89
C PHE A 838 12.86 -24.51 1.23
N PHE A 839 12.40 -23.76 0.22
CA PHE A 839 11.59 -22.56 0.45
C PHE A 839 10.26 -22.86 1.12
N ASP A 840 9.59 -23.96 0.76
CA ASP A 840 8.32 -24.34 1.36
C ASP A 840 8.44 -24.69 2.85
N VAL A 841 9.53 -25.35 3.26
CA VAL A 841 9.81 -25.62 4.68
C VAL A 841 9.99 -24.30 5.44
N ILE A 842 10.71 -23.34 4.86
CA ILE A 842 10.91 -22.01 5.47
C ILE A 842 9.58 -21.27 5.63
N ARG A 843 8.74 -21.24 4.58
CA ARG A 843 7.40 -20.63 4.63
C ARG A 843 6.50 -21.29 5.67
N GLY A 844 6.58 -22.62 5.81
CA GLY A 844 5.88 -23.33 6.87
C GLY A 844 6.26 -22.77 8.24
N VAL A 845 7.54 -22.78 8.59
CA VAL A 845 7.98 -22.40 9.94
C VAL A 845 7.79 -20.91 10.23
N ALA A 846 8.25 -20.04 9.35
CA ALA A 846 8.34 -18.60 9.62
C ALA A 846 7.19 -17.78 9.04
N LYS A 847 6.33 -18.39 8.22
CA LYS A 847 5.18 -17.75 7.57
C LYS A 847 5.64 -16.47 6.87
N ASP A 848 4.99 -15.35 7.18
CA ASP A 848 5.20 -14.05 6.54
C ASP A 848 6.43 -13.29 7.10
N SER A 849 7.19 -13.89 8.03
CA SER A 849 8.28 -13.21 8.77
C SER A 849 9.64 -13.26 8.08
N VAL A 850 9.81 -14.12 7.07
CA VAL A 850 11.03 -14.20 6.25
C VAL A 850 10.76 -13.49 4.94
N MET A 851 11.50 -12.39 4.72
CA MET A 851 11.35 -11.51 3.57
C MET A 851 12.11 -12.00 2.35
N SER A 852 13.31 -12.53 2.57
CA SER A 852 14.14 -13.01 1.48
C SER A 852 15.05 -14.14 1.94
N VAL A 853 15.28 -15.08 1.02
CA VAL A 853 16.23 -16.17 1.20
C VAL A 853 17.13 -16.20 -0.02
N LYS A 854 18.43 -15.98 0.18
CA LYS A 854 19.40 -15.88 -0.92
C LYS A 854 20.54 -16.85 -0.72
N LEU A 855 20.86 -17.63 -1.74
CA LEU A 855 22.09 -18.42 -1.79
C LEU A 855 23.28 -17.45 -1.84
N ILE A 856 24.15 -17.50 -0.83
CA ILE A 856 25.30 -16.61 -0.72
C ILE A 856 26.63 -17.32 -0.98
N ASP A 857 26.67 -18.66 -0.84
CA ASP A 857 27.87 -19.45 -1.08
C ASP A 857 27.53 -20.89 -1.46
N THR A 858 28.35 -21.48 -2.34
CA THR A 858 28.37 -22.92 -2.60
C THR A 858 29.81 -23.42 -2.56
N TYR A 859 30.01 -24.57 -1.92
CA TYR A 859 31.33 -25.14 -1.71
C TYR A 859 31.29 -26.65 -1.98
N VAL A 860 32.30 -27.19 -2.64
CA VAL A 860 32.50 -28.64 -2.79
C VAL A 860 33.78 -29.02 -2.05
N CYS A 861 33.70 -29.98 -1.15
CA CYS A 861 34.85 -30.44 -0.38
C CYS A 861 35.74 -31.33 -1.23
N ASP A 862 36.99 -30.92 -1.48
CA ASP A 862 37.94 -31.67 -2.31
C ASP A 862 38.25 -33.08 -1.76
N ILE A 863 38.13 -33.28 -0.44
CA ILE A 863 38.45 -34.56 0.22
C ILE A 863 37.25 -35.51 0.20
N THR A 864 36.06 -34.99 0.51
CA THR A 864 34.86 -35.83 0.70
C THR A 864 33.94 -35.84 -0.52
N GLY A 865 34.15 -34.96 -1.49
CA GLY A 865 33.24 -34.73 -2.62
C GLY A 865 31.91 -34.05 -2.23
N ARG A 866 31.67 -33.82 -0.93
CA ARG A 866 30.40 -33.28 -0.43
C ARG A 866 30.18 -31.86 -0.91
N LYS A 867 28.96 -31.57 -1.33
CA LYS A 867 28.51 -30.22 -1.69
C LYS A 867 27.82 -29.55 -0.51
N SER A 868 28.18 -28.30 -0.25
CA SER A 868 27.66 -27.43 0.79
C SER A 868 26.99 -26.22 0.16
N ARG A 869 25.91 -25.76 0.78
CA ARG A 869 25.24 -24.50 0.46
C ARG A 869 25.18 -23.61 1.69
N CYS A 870 25.25 -22.29 1.49
CA CYS A 870 24.97 -21.31 2.52
C CYS A 870 23.91 -20.33 2.02
N TYR A 871 22.81 -20.22 2.76
CA TYR A 871 21.74 -19.26 2.49
C TYR A 871 21.70 -18.17 3.56
N ARG A 872 21.45 -16.93 3.15
CA ARG A 872 21.09 -15.82 4.04
C ARG A 872 19.58 -15.67 4.08
N LEU A 873 19.00 -15.77 5.27
CA LEU A 873 17.60 -15.55 5.54
C LEU A 873 17.44 -14.18 6.19
N GLN A 874 16.65 -13.32 5.55
CA GLN A 874 16.36 -11.98 6.06
C GLN A 874 14.97 -11.96 6.69
N PHE A 875 14.91 -11.69 7.99
CA PHE A 875 13.66 -11.60 8.74
C PHE A 875 13.26 -10.14 8.92
N GLN A 876 12.02 -9.81 8.58
CA GLN A 876 11.40 -8.51 8.82
C GLN A 876 9.89 -8.71 8.85
N SER A 877 9.18 -7.91 9.64
CA SER A 877 7.73 -7.80 9.54
C SER A 877 7.35 -6.34 9.40
N HIS A 878 6.35 -6.07 8.56
CA HIS A 878 5.89 -4.72 8.22
C HIS A 878 4.60 -4.35 8.96
N ASP A 879 3.89 -5.33 9.52
CA ASP A 879 2.60 -5.20 10.18
C ASP A 879 2.60 -5.70 11.64
N LYS A 880 3.65 -6.43 12.05
CA LYS A 880 3.82 -7.01 13.40
C LYS A 880 5.20 -6.68 13.98
N VAL A 881 5.32 -6.85 15.29
CA VAL A 881 6.57 -6.69 16.03
C VAL A 881 7.43 -7.94 15.83
N LEU A 882 8.62 -7.73 15.25
CA LEU A 882 9.67 -8.73 15.16
C LEU A 882 10.82 -8.36 16.10
N SER A 883 11.03 -9.16 17.14
CA SER A 883 12.20 -9.04 18.01
C SER A 883 13.37 -9.92 17.52
N TYR A 884 14.58 -9.63 17.99
CA TYR A 884 15.74 -10.49 17.69
C TYR A 884 15.52 -11.92 18.22
N ASP A 885 15.01 -12.05 19.45
CA ASP A 885 14.72 -13.34 20.08
C ASP A 885 13.69 -14.16 19.27
N THR A 886 12.63 -13.50 18.80
CA THR A 886 11.65 -14.13 17.91
C THR A 886 12.29 -14.59 16.60
N SER A 887 13.11 -13.74 15.96
CA SER A 887 13.81 -14.10 14.72
C SER A 887 14.75 -15.28 14.91
N TRP A 888 15.46 -15.33 16.04
CA TRP A 888 16.39 -16.40 16.39
C TRP A 888 15.69 -17.72 16.66
N LYS A 889 14.55 -17.70 17.37
CA LYS A 889 13.72 -18.88 17.62
C LYS A 889 13.15 -19.46 16.32
N LEU A 890 12.65 -18.60 15.43
CA LEU A 890 12.20 -19.02 14.10
C LEU A 890 13.36 -19.62 13.29
N GLN A 891 14.51 -18.95 13.23
CA GLN A 891 15.71 -19.46 12.56
C GLN A 891 16.14 -20.83 13.10
N SER A 892 16.16 -20.99 14.43
CA SER A 892 16.53 -22.25 15.07
C SER A 892 15.58 -23.38 14.68
N LYS A 893 14.28 -23.11 14.62
CA LYS A 893 13.28 -24.08 14.18
C LYS A 893 13.42 -24.41 12.70
N ILE A 894 13.63 -23.42 11.83
CA ILE A 894 13.91 -23.63 10.40
C ILE A 894 15.09 -24.59 10.21
N ARG A 895 16.22 -24.35 10.91
CA ARG A 895 17.41 -25.20 10.78
C ARG A 895 17.10 -26.67 11.04
N LEU A 896 16.40 -26.96 12.14
CA LEU A 896 16.04 -28.33 12.52
C LEU A 896 15.09 -28.97 11.51
N GLU A 897 14.09 -28.22 11.08
CA GLU A 897 13.05 -28.68 10.16
C GLU A 897 13.56 -28.92 8.74
N VAL A 898 14.41 -28.02 8.21
CA VAL A 898 15.08 -28.21 6.92
C VAL A 898 15.99 -29.43 6.97
N ALA A 899 16.73 -29.63 8.07
CA ALA A 899 17.58 -30.80 8.25
C ALA A 899 16.79 -32.12 8.20
N ARG A 900 15.60 -32.13 8.80
CA ARG A 900 14.73 -33.30 8.85
C ARG A 900 14.10 -33.62 7.48
N GLU A 901 13.49 -32.64 6.81
CA GLU A 901 12.73 -32.88 5.56
C GLU A 901 13.59 -33.12 4.33
N LEU A 902 14.70 -32.40 4.23
CA LEU A 902 15.62 -32.52 3.08
C LEU A 902 16.74 -33.52 3.34
N GLU A 903 16.78 -34.12 4.53
CA GLU A 903 17.81 -35.08 4.98
C GLU A 903 19.24 -34.52 4.79
N ILE A 904 19.40 -33.21 4.98
CA ILE A 904 20.68 -32.51 4.89
C ILE A 904 21.43 -32.58 6.22
N THR A 905 22.75 -32.33 6.20
CA THR A 905 23.54 -32.20 7.43
C THR A 905 23.85 -30.73 7.69
N LEU A 906 23.36 -30.16 8.80
CA LEU A 906 23.67 -28.78 9.20
C LEU A 906 25.18 -28.60 9.43
N ARG A 907 25.70 -27.43 9.05
CA ARG A 907 27.11 -27.03 9.20
C ARG A 907 27.27 -25.83 10.13
#